data_AF-A0A0G0HVQ3-F1
#
_entry.id   AF-A0A0G0HVQ3-F1
#
_cell.length_a   1.000
_cell.length_b   1.000
_cell.length_c   1.000
_cell.angle_alpha   90.00
_cell.angle_beta   90.00
_cell.angle_gamma   90.00
#
_symmetry.space_group_name_H-M   'P 1'
#
loop_
_entity.id
_entity.type
_entity.pdbx_description
1 polymer ?
#
loop_
_entity_poly.entity_id
_entity_poly.type
_entity_poly.pdbx_seq_one_letter_code
_entity_poly.pdbx_strand_id
1 'polypeptide(L)'
;MFKKVRRIFSVFLFLILFFSGKVSVIYAQTSSDWSMAGANPARTSWVSQEVSGSLNVEWYRPIEAYIPQHVQLVAFNNMIYVSTGKGLYALNATNGDTVWRFDTQLPLGHSPTIFENVVYVGGFDHKLYALNAATGQLYWSYEAGAGFSANPLVIKDSYTNNQTLVLIGNRDGNFYAIGGQGHPSQGNVVWRYVAQNQSSFQTSAAYKDGIVYASAMNNRFYALRAGTGAVVWNTGIQIGEPFGAYWPVVWRDKVIFGLSAPYRDGYDPGTMSMNMQENKTQFIHAEIYDFNQVAPDNVLGVNLGPESWSGGYDVYEPTVIREYLETPNAQEQIGDTAGLLRPNHKPWRKKYFVINQSNGQEFTFDSDNDGLSESIPVIWWGVESGPMYPPAVGSNNILYITTSYTVPQGIGTFTIRGIIAGWNLDSPNKISMAGSRNYARDEPLSLSMGGNRIYTSLCCDRVAASYGTSRTAAGIEYWPYLTSGTAISRLAPGYDEMWYIWDGAISRHQGTYVGARDWYSTSDDGIKTSNGVFNSHGVQNPFIPHNGRLFIHRSNAIIALGTGTSQGKKNYLPVQSSQTSVSTPNLNSILDNEIQKIVSAGLLKPGYYNQGQGNIATYGMLPTYFINPGDTLMALTLAYPHLNQTNKTSVATYLRDLVWPEYFSPIAYSQQGWSEGEERHPAVRPPEVVGDYQNHPKQLYSNGHAWNYPQHNLYALWKYAANIPESARPTTRQIYDLAKSKVKVPATSDSYFMTNAPYDINSQIAGYNGFLQLQTLAGMVSTDGTLRTNVTNELNRLLTWRASAFSKESFSFPTDSIRHKYDTARNFIWLTPELGDYLAANATAKVNTALAEYQYLNQYWFVNRFENDMGESGTQTLYNYHALFLAKAYILNEPREELIKYLDVPAFERGDLFYIQNLVAAIEAPSNGDPTPTVTQTPTPVDIPGDANGDRRVDGADYVIWLSHFSQNVSGASSGDFNNDGVVNGADYVIWLTNYN
;
A
#
# COMPACT_ATOMS: atom_id res chain seq x y z
N MET A 1 -14.19 -36.48 69.85
CA MET A 1 -14.69 -36.43 68.46
C MET A 1 -14.85 -34.99 67.93
N PHE A 2 -15.40 -34.05 68.71
CA PHE A 2 -15.64 -32.65 68.28
C PHE A 2 -14.40 -31.77 68.01
N LYS A 3 -13.19 -32.10 68.49
CA LYS A 3 -11.97 -31.33 68.18
C LYS A 3 -11.29 -31.70 66.85
N LYS A 4 -11.56 -32.90 66.29
CA LYS A 4 -11.01 -33.31 64.97
C LYS A 4 -11.84 -32.76 63.81
N VAL A 5 -13.15 -32.60 63.99
CA VAL A 5 -14.05 -32.03 62.95
C VAL A 5 -13.78 -30.54 62.72
N ARG A 6 -13.44 -29.77 63.79
CA ARG A 6 -13.16 -28.32 63.68
C ARG A 6 -11.85 -28.00 62.95
N ARG A 7 -10.82 -28.86 63.05
CA ARG A 7 -9.55 -28.70 62.32
C ARG A 7 -9.68 -29.08 60.83
N ILE A 8 -10.49 -30.10 60.52
CA ILE A 8 -10.77 -30.47 59.12
C ILE A 8 -11.62 -29.40 58.43
N PHE A 9 -12.63 -28.83 59.11
CA PHE A 9 -13.44 -27.73 58.55
C PHE A 9 -12.66 -26.43 58.35
N SER A 10 -11.69 -26.12 59.22
CA SER A 10 -10.87 -24.90 59.09
C SER A 10 -9.83 -25.03 57.96
N VAL A 11 -9.31 -26.24 57.71
CA VAL A 11 -8.40 -26.51 56.58
C VAL A 11 -9.18 -26.61 55.26
N PHE A 12 -10.41 -27.11 55.27
CA PHE A 12 -11.29 -27.11 54.09
C PHE A 12 -11.77 -25.70 53.71
N LEU A 13 -12.08 -24.82 54.68
CA LEU A 13 -12.42 -23.43 54.39
C LEU A 13 -11.22 -22.62 53.87
N PHE A 14 -10.00 -22.91 54.34
CA PHE A 14 -8.77 -22.28 53.85
C PHE A 14 -8.39 -22.77 52.44
N LEU A 15 -8.66 -24.04 52.10
CA LEU A 15 -8.45 -24.60 50.76
C LEU A 15 -9.52 -24.14 49.74
N ILE A 16 -10.76 -23.90 50.15
CA ILE A 16 -11.80 -23.33 49.28
C ILE A 16 -11.58 -21.82 49.02
N LEU A 17 -10.95 -21.11 49.96
CA LEU A 17 -10.51 -19.72 49.75
C LEU A 17 -9.21 -19.60 48.92
N PHE A 18 -8.42 -20.66 48.79
CA PHE A 18 -7.25 -20.71 47.90
C PHE A 18 -7.54 -21.18 46.46
N PHE A 19 -8.71 -21.78 46.20
CA PHE A 19 -9.12 -22.26 44.86
C PHE A 19 -10.27 -21.50 44.20
N SER A 20 -10.75 -20.40 44.78
CA SER A 20 -11.81 -19.56 44.18
C SER A 20 -11.36 -18.15 43.77
N GLY A 21 -10.08 -17.83 43.95
CA GLY A 21 -9.47 -16.63 43.39
C GLY A 21 -8.95 -16.83 41.97
N LYS A 22 -9.77 -17.29 41.03
CA LYS A 22 -9.53 -16.91 39.63
C LYS A 22 -9.79 -15.40 39.58
N VAL A 23 -8.76 -14.60 39.81
CA VAL A 23 -8.73 -13.26 39.21
C VAL A 23 -8.48 -13.51 37.72
N SER A 24 -9.49 -14.06 37.05
CA SER A 24 -9.70 -13.70 35.66
C SER A 24 -9.88 -12.20 35.70
N VAL A 25 -8.82 -11.46 35.37
CA VAL A 25 -8.96 -10.09 34.92
C VAL A 25 -9.79 -10.20 33.65
N ILE A 26 -11.11 -10.22 33.83
CA ILE A 26 -12.03 -9.97 32.74
C ILE A 26 -11.67 -8.54 32.34
N TYR A 27 -11.18 -8.34 31.12
CA TYR A 27 -11.10 -7.03 30.49
C TYR A 27 -12.52 -6.49 30.24
N ALA A 28 -13.35 -6.42 31.29
CA ALA A 28 -14.56 -5.63 31.29
C ALA A 28 -14.07 -4.19 31.30
N GLN A 29 -13.88 -3.63 30.12
CA GLN A 29 -13.45 -2.26 29.90
C GLN A 29 -14.55 -1.31 30.40
N THR A 30 -14.56 -1.12 31.72
CA THR A 30 -15.46 -0.23 32.47
C THR A 30 -14.89 1.19 32.58
N SER A 31 -13.72 1.44 32.00
CA SER A 31 -13.16 2.78 31.85
C SER A 31 -13.58 3.43 30.53
N SER A 32 -13.47 4.75 30.50
CA SER A 32 -13.55 5.59 29.29
C SER A 32 -12.28 5.54 28.45
N ASP A 33 -11.22 4.85 28.89
CA ASP A 33 -9.94 4.85 28.20
C ASP A 33 -9.98 3.94 26.98
N TRP A 34 -9.66 4.52 25.82
CA TRP A 34 -9.39 3.81 24.59
C TRP A 34 -7.88 3.59 24.49
N SER A 35 -7.36 2.64 25.26
CA SER A 35 -5.91 2.50 25.52
C SER A 35 -5.08 1.89 24.38
N MET A 36 -5.72 1.30 23.38
CA MET A 36 -5.05 0.64 22.24
C MET A 36 -5.97 0.58 21.03
N ALA A 37 -5.44 0.22 19.86
CA ALA A 37 -6.27 -0.05 18.68
C ALA A 37 -7.39 -1.07 19.00
N GLY A 38 -8.61 -0.83 18.55
CA GLY A 38 -9.77 -1.67 18.90
C GLY A 38 -10.15 -1.64 20.39
N ALA A 39 -9.73 -0.61 21.13
CA ALA A 39 -10.02 -0.32 22.55
C ALA A 39 -9.37 -1.27 23.58
N ASN A 40 -9.30 -2.57 23.32
CA ASN A 40 -8.85 -3.61 24.27
C ASN A 40 -8.08 -4.74 23.56
N PRO A 41 -7.48 -5.69 24.33
CA PRO A 41 -6.73 -6.81 23.74
C PRO A 41 -7.56 -7.69 22.80
N ALA A 42 -8.87 -7.82 23.01
CA ALA A 42 -9.78 -8.55 22.13
C ALA A 42 -10.17 -7.76 20.86
N ARG A 43 -9.77 -6.49 20.78
CA ARG A 43 -9.99 -5.55 19.67
C ARG A 43 -11.47 -5.32 19.33
N THR A 44 -12.34 -5.30 20.32
CA THR A 44 -13.79 -5.20 20.10
C THR A 44 -14.28 -3.83 19.62
N SER A 45 -13.42 -2.81 19.62
CA SER A 45 -13.77 -1.42 19.29
C SER A 45 -14.92 -0.87 20.14
N TRP A 46 -14.96 -1.26 21.42
CA TRP A 46 -16.01 -0.87 22.37
C TRP A 46 -15.42 -0.45 23.71
N VAL A 47 -15.98 0.62 24.29
CA VAL A 47 -15.76 1.04 25.69
C VAL A 47 -17.10 1.26 26.39
N SER A 48 -17.10 1.27 27.72
CA SER A 48 -18.32 1.51 28.51
C SER A 48 -18.90 2.92 28.39
N GLN A 49 -18.07 3.91 28.04
CA GLN A 49 -18.51 5.30 27.96
C GLN A 49 -19.34 5.56 26.73
N GLU A 50 -20.56 6.03 26.95
CA GLU A 50 -21.43 6.58 25.91
C GLU A 50 -21.28 8.11 25.81
N VAL A 51 -21.25 8.61 24.59
CA VAL A 51 -21.33 10.04 24.23
C VAL A 51 -22.54 10.24 23.30
N SER A 52 -23.42 11.16 23.65
CA SER A 52 -24.68 11.42 22.97
C SER A 52 -25.10 12.89 23.10
N GLY A 53 -26.14 13.28 22.38
CA GLY A 53 -26.68 14.64 22.39
C GLY A 53 -26.23 15.49 21.22
N SER A 54 -26.56 16.79 21.27
CA SER A 54 -26.21 17.75 20.23
C SER A 54 -24.73 18.13 20.32
N LEU A 55 -23.85 17.34 19.70
CA LEU A 55 -22.42 17.61 19.71
C LEU A 55 -22.05 18.75 18.73
N ASN A 56 -21.15 19.62 19.16
CA ASN A 56 -20.49 20.63 18.33
C ASN A 56 -18.97 20.42 18.32
N VAL A 57 -18.28 21.04 17.37
CA VAL A 57 -16.82 21.12 17.39
C VAL A 57 -16.39 21.95 18.59
N GLU A 58 -15.78 21.29 19.57
CA GLU A 58 -15.20 21.96 20.74
C GLU A 58 -13.82 22.52 20.41
N TRP A 59 -12.96 21.72 19.81
CA TRP A 59 -11.67 22.18 19.30
C TRP A 59 -11.25 21.32 18.12
N TYR A 60 -10.40 21.90 17.27
CA TYR A 60 -9.72 21.15 16.22
C TYR A 60 -8.31 21.70 16.03
N ARG A 61 -7.38 20.82 15.65
CA ARG A 61 -5.97 21.16 15.50
C ARG A 61 -5.39 20.53 14.25
N PRO A 62 -5.05 21.34 13.24
CA PRO A 62 -4.19 20.91 12.15
C PRO A 62 -2.76 20.69 12.63
N ILE A 63 -2.16 19.61 12.15
CA ILE A 63 -0.79 19.20 12.42
C ILE A 63 -0.08 19.16 11.07
N GLU A 64 1.16 19.65 10.99
CA GLU A 64 1.90 19.64 9.73
C GLU A 64 2.12 18.23 9.19
N ALA A 65 2.50 17.29 10.06
CA ALA A 65 2.78 15.92 9.70
C ALA A 65 1.51 15.19 9.23
N TYR A 66 1.62 14.41 8.15
CA TYR A 66 0.55 13.50 7.74
C TYR A 66 0.21 12.50 8.85
N ILE A 67 -1.09 12.27 9.04
CA ILE A 67 -1.62 11.21 9.90
C ILE A 67 -2.16 10.11 8.98
N PRO A 68 -1.59 8.89 9.01
CA PRO A 68 -2.08 7.81 8.18
C PRO A 68 -3.51 7.38 8.50
N GLN A 69 -4.26 6.99 7.47
CA GLN A 69 -5.63 6.49 7.63
C GLN A 69 -5.71 5.21 8.47
N HIS A 70 -4.64 4.43 8.61
CA HIS A 70 -4.60 3.25 9.49
C HIS A 70 -4.32 3.57 10.97
N VAL A 71 -4.00 4.83 11.30
CA VAL A 71 -3.82 5.26 12.69
C VAL A 71 -5.20 5.49 13.31
N GLN A 72 -5.51 4.75 14.36
CA GLN A 72 -6.64 5.04 15.23
C GLN A 72 -6.17 5.99 16.35
N LEU A 73 -6.96 7.02 16.68
CA LEU A 73 -6.65 7.84 17.85
C LEU A 73 -6.74 6.98 19.11
N VAL A 74 -5.82 7.21 20.05
CA VAL A 74 -5.77 6.49 21.33
C VAL A 74 -6.01 7.51 22.43
N ALA A 75 -6.93 7.21 23.35
CA ALA A 75 -7.37 8.15 24.38
C ALA A 75 -7.16 7.54 25.77
N PHE A 76 -6.35 8.18 26.60
CA PHE A 76 -5.99 7.66 27.92
C PHE A 76 -5.70 8.81 28.89
N ASN A 77 -6.30 8.79 30.08
CA ASN A 77 -6.07 9.80 31.12
C ASN A 77 -6.20 11.26 30.63
N ASN A 78 -7.30 11.59 29.95
CA ASN A 78 -7.58 12.93 29.41
C ASN A 78 -6.53 13.43 28.39
N MET A 79 -5.82 12.52 27.74
CA MET A 79 -4.92 12.79 26.63
C MET A 79 -5.31 12.01 25.38
N ILE A 80 -5.07 12.60 24.22
CA ILE A 80 -5.20 11.99 22.90
C ILE A 80 -3.80 11.79 22.32
N TYR A 81 -3.49 10.55 21.95
CA TYR A 81 -2.23 10.16 21.35
C TYR A 81 -2.43 9.88 19.87
N VAL A 82 -1.52 10.41 19.04
CA VAL A 82 -1.58 10.27 17.58
C VAL A 82 -0.20 10.01 16.99
N SER A 83 -0.08 8.92 16.23
CA SER A 83 1.09 8.59 15.42
C SER A 83 1.04 9.37 14.10
N THR A 84 2.16 9.96 13.69
CA THR A 84 2.28 10.81 12.50
C THR A 84 3.60 10.57 11.77
N GLY A 85 3.85 11.31 10.68
CA GLY A 85 5.03 11.12 9.82
C GLY A 85 6.35 11.42 10.45
N LYS A 86 6.28 12.13 11.57
CA LYS A 86 7.42 12.74 12.22
C LYS A 86 7.47 12.39 13.69
N GLY A 87 6.62 11.48 14.13
CA GLY A 87 6.61 10.98 15.49
C GLY A 87 5.22 10.95 16.14
N LEU A 88 5.25 10.87 17.46
CA LEU A 88 4.07 10.71 18.31
C LEU A 88 3.76 12.03 19.03
N TYR A 89 2.50 12.42 19.03
CA TYR A 89 2.00 13.58 19.77
C TYR A 89 1.04 13.13 20.86
N ALA A 90 1.13 13.77 22.03
CA ALA A 90 0.12 13.71 23.07
C ALA A 90 -0.52 15.08 23.25
N LEU A 91 -1.84 15.15 23.07
CA LEU A 91 -2.65 16.35 23.18
C LEU A 91 -3.58 16.24 24.38
N ASN A 92 -3.84 17.35 25.06
CA ASN A 92 -4.86 17.41 26.09
C ASN A 92 -6.25 17.25 25.45
N ALA A 93 -7.03 16.27 25.90
CA ALA A 93 -8.33 15.95 25.31
C ALA A 93 -9.38 17.06 25.48
N THR A 94 -9.22 17.92 26.50
CA THR A 94 -10.17 19.00 26.81
C THR A 94 -9.97 20.23 25.94
N ASN A 95 -8.72 20.59 25.63
CA ASN A 95 -8.42 21.86 24.96
C ASN A 95 -7.51 21.73 23.73
N GLY A 96 -7.09 20.51 23.38
CA GLY A 96 -6.25 20.21 22.24
C GLY A 96 -4.79 20.63 22.39
N ASP A 97 -4.37 21.20 23.52
CA ASP A 97 -2.99 21.67 23.71
C ASP A 97 -1.97 20.54 23.69
N THR A 98 -0.80 20.80 23.13
CA THR A 98 0.28 19.82 23.10
C THR A 98 0.80 19.66 24.51
N VAL A 99 0.74 18.45 25.05
CA VAL A 99 1.34 18.10 26.34
C VAL A 99 2.81 17.77 26.11
N TRP A 100 3.08 16.88 25.16
CA TRP A 100 4.43 16.51 24.75
C TRP A 100 4.43 15.96 23.32
N ARG A 101 5.65 15.82 22.78
CA ARG A 101 5.93 15.26 21.47
C ARG A 101 7.18 14.38 21.53
N PHE A 102 7.20 13.32 20.73
CA PHE A 102 8.35 12.44 20.56
C PHE A 102 8.65 12.24 19.06
N ASP A 103 9.85 12.59 18.62
CA ASP A 103 10.21 12.64 17.19
C ASP A 103 10.91 11.39 16.69
N THR A 104 10.45 10.89 15.55
CA THR A 104 11.04 9.73 14.88
C THR A 104 11.61 10.08 13.53
N GLN A 105 12.61 9.31 13.11
CA GLN A 105 13.31 9.54 11.85
C GLN A 105 12.45 9.18 10.64
N LEU A 106 11.77 8.04 10.74
CA LEU A 106 10.78 7.60 9.78
C LEU A 106 9.40 7.61 10.43
N PRO A 107 8.34 7.57 9.61
CA PRO A 107 7.01 7.56 10.14
C PRO A 107 6.76 6.44 11.15
N LEU A 108 5.92 6.76 12.14
CA LEU A 108 5.36 5.74 13.00
C LEU A 108 4.38 4.90 12.18
N GLY A 109 4.49 3.58 12.32
CA GLY A 109 3.78 2.64 11.46
C GLY A 109 2.29 2.64 11.72
N HIS A 110 1.87 2.54 12.99
CA HIS A 110 0.46 2.44 13.38
C HIS A 110 0.21 3.15 14.71
N SER A 111 -1.01 3.02 15.24
CA SER A 111 -1.42 3.59 16.53
C SER A 111 -0.59 3.05 17.70
N PRO A 112 -0.36 3.86 18.74
CA PRO A 112 0.28 3.41 19.96
C PRO A 112 -0.62 2.49 20.79
N THR A 113 -0.04 1.85 21.81
CA THR A 113 -0.77 1.21 22.90
C THR A 113 -0.27 1.78 24.23
N ILE A 114 -1.19 2.23 25.08
CA ILE A 114 -0.90 2.66 26.44
C ILE A 114 -1.27 1.56 27.42
N PHE A 115 -0.33 1.16 28.26
CA PHE A 115 -0.57 0.18 29.32
C PHE A 115 0.25 0.57 30.56
N GLU A 116 -0.41 0.60 31.73
CA GLU A 116 0.23 1.00 33.00
C GLU A 116 1.04 2.32 32.90
N ASN A 117 0.47 3.33 32.24
CA ASN A 117 1.07 4.66 32.03
C ASN A 117 2.37 4.65 31.17
N VAL A 118 2.53 3.63 30.32
CA VAL A 118 3.60 3.52 29.33
C VAL A 118 3.01 3.44 27.93
N VAL A 119 3.51 4.26 27.01
CA VAL A 119 3.19 4.19 25.59
C VAL A 119 4.15 3.25 24.90
N TYR A 120 3.63 2.31 24.11
CA TYR A 120 4.40 1.47 23.20
C TYR A 120 4.01 1.80 21.76
N VAL A 121 4.99 2.01 20.89
CA VAL A 121 4.73 2.32 19.47
C VAL A 121 5.88 1.87 18.57
N GLY A 122 5.54 1.23 17.45
CA GLY A 122 6.51 0.80 16.43
C GLY A 122 6.58 1.76 15.26
N GLY A 123 7.80 1.97 14.73
CA GLY A 123 8.05 2.80 13.56
C GLY A 123 8.64 2.05 12.38
N PHE A 124 8.61 2.69 11.21
CA PHE A 124 9.33 2.23 10.03
C PHE A 124 10.86 2.42 10.13
N ASP A 125 11.33 3.13 11.15
CA ASP A 125 12.74 3.25 11.55
C ASP A 125 13.28 2.02 12.29
N HIS A 126 12.59 0.89 12.14
CA HIS A 126 12.92 -0.43 12.70
C HIS A 126 12.84 -0.48 14.23
N LYS A 127 12.28 0.55 14.88
CA LYS A 127 12.28 0.67 16.34
C LYS A 127 10.89 0.50 16.93
N LEU A 128 10.84 -0.26 18.02
CA LEU A 128 9.74 -0.28 18.98
C LEU A 128 10.15 0.59 20.17
N TYR A 129 9.39 1.64 20.45
CA TYR A 129 9.64 2.58 21.52
C TYR A 129 8.73 2.30 22.72
N ALA A 130 9.28 2.46 23.93
CA ALA A 130 8.52 2.54 25.17
C ALA A 130 8.76 3.91 25.82
N LEU A 131 7.68 4.69 26.00
CA LEU A 131 7.71 6.07 26.48
C LEU A 131 6.85 6.23 27.72
N ASN A 132 7.19 7.16 28.60
CA ASN A 132 6.30 7.60 29.67
C ASN A 132 5.06 8.29 29.07
N ALA A 133 3.85 7.82 29.40
CA ALA A 133 2.62 8.34 28.79
C ALA A 133 2.33 9.81 29.16
N ALA A 134 2.76 10.28 30.33
CA ALA A 134 2.50 11.64 30.80
C ALA A 134 3.52 12.68 30.29
N THR A 135 4.74 12.25 29.94
CA THR A 135 5.86 13.17 29.64
C THR A 135 6.52 12.95 28.27
N GLY A 136 6.26 11.82 27.61
CA GLY A 136 6.92 11.44 26.37
C GLY A 136 8.38 10.99 26.54
N GLN A 137 8.88 10.92 27.77
CA GLN A 137 10.26 10.49 28.05
C GLN A 137 10.49 9.04 27.58
N LEU A 138 11.52 8.82 26.76
CA LEU A 138 11.95 7.49 26.35
C LEU A 138 12.43 6.68 27.55
N TYR A 139 11.85 5.50 27.76
CA TYR A 139 12.36 4.51 28.70
C TYR A 139 13.35 3.56 28.04
N TRP A 140 12.97 3.00 26.90
CA TRP A 140 13.80 2.08 26.12
C TRP A 140 13.28 1.98 24.69
N SER A 141 14.13 1.47 23.79
CA SER A 141 13.76 1.09 22.43
C SER A 141 14.34 -0.28 22.09
N TYR A 142 13.64 -1.03 21.24
CA TYR A 142 14.12 -2.28 20.64
C TYR A 142 14.25 -2.10 19.13
N GLU A 143 15.34 -2.58 18.54
CA GLU A 143 15.60 -2.50 17.10
C GLU A 143 15.40 -3.88 16.44
N ALA A 144 14.53 -3.95 15.43
CA ALA A 144 14.21 -5.15 14.68
C ALA A 144 14.92 -5.20 13.31
N GLY A 145 14.74 -6.29 12.58
CA GLY A 145 15.37 -6.45 11.26
C GLY A 145 14.70 -5.66 10.14
N ALA A 146 13.52 -5.06 10.37
CA ALA A 146 12.76 -4.25 9.42
C ALA A 146 11.75 -3.33 10.17
N GLY A 147 10.99 -2.52 9.43
CA GLY A 147 9.97 -1.64 9.96
C GLY A 147 8.75 -2.36 10.57
N PHE A 148 8.05 -1.69 11.48
CA PHE A 148 6.82 -2.18 12.10
C PHE A 148 5.57 -1.63 11.38
N SER A 149 4.74 -2.52 10.85
CA SER A 149 3.42 -2.20 10.26
C SER A 149 2.26 -2.70 11.15
N ALA A 150 2.41 -2.69 12.47
CA ALA A 150 1.38 -3.22 13.36
C ALA A 150 1.24 -2.40 14.65
N ASN A 151 0.04 -2.32 15.20
CA ASN A 151 -0.20 -1.76 16.52
C ASN A 151 0.37 -2.73 17.58
N PRO A 152 1.18 -2.28 18.56
CA PRO A 152 1.58 -3.13 19.67
C PRO A 152 0.36 -3.68 20.43
N LEU A 153 0.42 -4.94 20.85
CA LEU A 153 -0.54 -5.56 21.75
C LEU A 153 0.15 -5.78 23.09
N VAL A 154 -0.31 -5.11 24.15
CA VAL A 154 0.33 -5.18 25.47
C VAL A 154 -0.58 -5.92 26.44
N ILE A 155 -0.04 -6.93 27.09
CA ILE A 155 -0.79 -7.80 28.00
C ILE A 155 0.02 -8.07 29.28
N LYS A 156 -0.72 -8.30 30.37
CA LYS A 156 -0.18 -8.72 31.66
C LYS A 156 -1.26 -9.46 32.43
N ASP A 157 -1.13 -10.77 32.51
CA ASP A 157 -2.03 -11.66 33.25
C ASP A 157 -1.33 -12.97 33.66
N SER A 158 -2.10 -13.91 34.22
CA SER A 158 -1.58 -15.21 34.68
C SER A 158 -0.88 -16.03 33.60
N TYR A 159 -1.22 -15.87 32.31
CA TYR A 159 -0.58 -16.61 31.21
C TYR A 159 0.81 -16.04 30.85
N THR A 160 1.06 -14.81 31.29
CA THR A 160 2.36 -14.12 31.16
C THR A 160 3.13 -14.08 32.47
N ASN A 161 2.75 -14.92 33.45
CA ASN A 161 3.28 -14.87 34.82
C ASN A 161 3.14 -13.49 35.50
N ASN A 162 2.09 -12.74 35.14
CA ASN A 162 1.85 -11.36 35.54
C ASN A 162 2.99 -10.39 35.17
N GLN A 163 3.73 -10.69 34.11
CA GLN A 163 4.78 -9.83 33.57
C GLN A 163 4.28 -9.16 32.29
N THR A 164 4.63 -7.89 32.10
CA THR A 164 4.20 -7.13 30.92
C THR A 164 4.91 -7.67 29.67
N LEU A 165 4.14 -8.07 28.66
CA LEU A 165 4.65 -8.43 27.34
C LEU A 165 4.11 -7.48 26.27
N VAL A 166 4.97 -7.05 25.36
CA VAL A 166 4.64 -6.29 24.16
C VAL A 166 4.72 -7.24 22.98
N LEU A 167 3.58 -7.54 22.37
CA LEU A 167 3.41 -8.47 21.27
C LEU A 167 3.21 -7.70 19.97
N ILE A 168 4.03 -7.94 18.95
CA ILE A 168 3.97 -7.18 17.71
C ILE A 168 4.56 -7.95 16.52
N GLY A 169 3.89 -7.86 15.37
CA GLY A 169 4.39 -8.36 14.10
C GLY A 169 5.40 -7.41 13.45
N ASN A 170 6.37 -7.96 12.71
CA ASN A 170 7.36 -7.18 11.98
C ASN A 170 7.48 -7.64 10.51
N ARG A 171 7.96 -6.74 9.65
CA ARG A 171 8.19 -7.00 8.23
C ARG A 171 9.34 -7.98 7.95
N ASP A 172 10.20 -8.21 8.93
CA ASP A 172 11.32 -9.17 8.84
C ASP A 172 10.90 -10.65 8.94
N GLY A 173 9.58 -10.93 9.01
CA GLY A 173 9.04 -12.29 9.10
C GLY A 173 8.86 -12.81 10.53
N ASN A 174 9.19 -12.00 11.54
CA ASN A 174 9.03 -12.36 12.94
C ASN A 174 7.77 -11.75 13.57
N PHE A 175 7.13 -12.53 14.42
CA PHE A 175 6.21 -12.04 15.45
C PHE A 175 6.95 -12.03 16.79
N TYR A 176 7.13 -10.86 17.38
CA TYR A 176 7.93 -10.66 18.58
C TYR A 176 7.08 -10.61 19.85
N ALA A 177 7.61 -11.18 20.93
CA ALA A 177 7.28 -10.77 22.29
C ALA A 177 8.50 -10.11 22.92
N ILE A 178 8.35 -8.83 23.26
CA ILE A 178 9.36 -8.02 23.94
C ILE A 178 8.94 -7.83 25.39
N GLY A 179 9.89 -7.88 26.31
CA GLY A 179 9.62 -7.58 27.71
C GLY A 179 9.19 -6.12 27.86
N GLY A 180 7.98 -5.90 28.37
CA GLY A 180 7.44 -4.57 28.65
C GLY A 180 8.15 -3.88 29.82
N GLN A 181 7.72 -2.66 30.15
CA GLN A 181 8.21 -1.94 31.33
C GLN A 181 8.01 -2.78 32.60
N GLY A 182 9.07 -2.94 33.39
CA GLY A 182 9.08 -3.75 34.62
C GLY A 182 9.24 -5.26 34.41
N HIS A 183 9.33 -5.74 33.16
CA HIS A 183 9.65 -7.13 32.86
C HIS A 183 11.15 -7.43 33.11
N PRO A 184 11.56 -8.63 33.58
CA PRO A 184 12.99 -8.96 33.77
C PRO A 184 13.86 -8.78 32.50
N SER A 185 13.29 -9.12 31.34
CA SER A 185 13.85 -8.88 30.00
C SER A 185 13.34 -7.58 29.35
N GLN A 186 13.16 -6.49 30.12
CA GLN A 186 12.64 -5.22 29.60
C GLN A 186 13.41 -4.76 28.34
N GLY A 187 12.68 -4.38 27.29
CA GLY A 187 13.24 -3.93 26.02
C GLY A 187 13.97 -4.99 25.20
N ASN A 188 13.93 -6.26 25.63
CA ASN A 188 14.59 -7.39 24.99
C ASN A 188 13.58 -8.46 24.57
N VAL A 189 13.94 -9.25 23.55
CA VAL A 189 13.13 -10.37 23.08
C VAL A 189 12.98 -11.41 24.19
N VAL A 190 11.73 -11.73 24.53
CA VAL A 190 11.37 -12.86 25.40
C VAL A 190 11.22 -14.12 24.55
N TRP A 191 10.49 -14.00 23.43
CA TRP A 191 10.38 -15.02 22.40
C TRP A 191 10.08 -14.38 21.05
N ARG A 192 10.33 -15.11 19.96
CA ARG A 192 9.88 -14.74 18.61
C ARG A 192 9.37 -15.97 17.86
N TYR A 193 8.36 -15.77 17.02
CA TYR A 193 7.85 -16.78 16.12
C TYR A 193 8.15 -16.38 14.67
N VAL A 194 8.67 -17.30 13.87
CA VAL A 194 8.94 -17.10 12.44
C VAL A 194 7.84 -17.80 11.66
N ALA A 195 7.09 -17.06 10.84
CA ALA A 195 6.07 -17.66 9.99
C ALA A 195 6.70 -18.59 8.94
N GLN A 196 5.89 -19.51 8.39
CA GLN A 196 6.30 -20.31 7.24
C GLN A 196 6.79 -19.41 6.09
N ASN A 197 7.90 -19.80 5.46
CA ASN A 197 8.60 -19.04 4.42
C ASN A 197 9.04 -17.63 4.85
N GLN A 198 9.22 -17.39 6.15
CA GLN A 198 9.59 -16.08 6.71
C GLN A 198 8.62 -14.95 6.30
N SER A 199 7.34 -15.27 6.16
CA SER A 199 6.34 -14.28 5.76
C SER A 199 6.13 -13.21 6.84
N SER A 200 6.00 -11.96 6.40
CA SER A 200 5.86 -10.79 7.25
C SER A 200 4.54 -10.78 8.05
N PHE A 201 4.59 -10.24 9.27
CA PHE A 201 3.39 -9.96 10.07
C PHE A 201 3.11 -8.46 10.05
N GLN A 202 2.19 -8.05 9.19
CA GLN A 202 1.85 -6.64 8.94
C GLN A 202 0.46 -6.25 9.47
N THR A 203 -0.20 -7.13 10.20
CA THR A 203 -1.48 -6.84 10.86
C THR A 203 -1.29 -6.91 12.36
N SER A 204 -2.13 -6.16 13.08
CA SER A 204 -2.03 -6.11 14.54
C SER A 204 -2.71 -7.34 15.13
N ALA A 205 -2.14 -7.91 16.19
CA ALA A 205 -2.73 -9.08 16.84
C ALA A 205 -3.85 -8.71 17.82
N ALA A 206 -4.69 -9.71 18.12
CA ALA A 206 -5.65 -9.71 19.22
C ALA A 206 -5.33 -10.80 20.24
N TYR A 207 -5.89 -10.71 21.43
CA TYR A 207 -5.59 -11.61 22.54
C TYR A 207 -6.82 -11.93 23.38
N LYS A 208 -6.89 -13.20 23.81
CA LYS A 208 -7.80 -13.66 24.84
C LYS A 208 -7.28 -14.95 25.49
N ASP A 209 -7.42 -15.06 26.81
CA ASP A 209 -7.22 -16.28 27.60
C ASP A 209 -5.92 -17.05 27.29
N GLY A 210 -4.80 -16.33 27.20
CA GLY A 210 -3.47 -16.90 26.97
C GLY A 210 -3.09 -17.10 25.50
N ILE A 211 -3.98 -16.77 24.57
CA ILE A 211 -3.79 -16.99 23.13
C ILE A 211 -3.76 -15.66 22.37
N VAL A 212 -2.75 -15.52 21.52
CA VAL A 212 -2.55 -14.41 20.59
C VAL A 212 -3.02 -14.85 19.21
N TYR A 213 -3.87 -14.06 18.57
CA TYR A 213 -4.36 -14.29 17.23
C TYR A 213 -3.77 -13.25 16.28
N ALA A 214 -3.08 -13.73 15.25
CA ALA A 214 -2.38 -12.88 14.28
C ALA A 214 -2.53 -13.44 12.87
N SER A 215 -2.25 -12.60 11.87
CA SER A 215 -2.14 -13.04 10.50
C SER A 215 -0.83 -12.60 9.85
N ALA A 216 -0.33 -13.42 8.94
CA ALA A 216 0.88 -13.11 8.18
C ALA A 216 0.54 -12.94 6.69
N MET A 217 1.44 -12.31 5.94
CA MET A 217 1.26 -12.07 4.51
C MET A 217 1.29 -13.36 3.66
N ASN A 218 1.49 -14.52 4.27
CA ASN A 218 1.32 -15.83 3.64
C ASN A 218 -0.14 -16.31 3.61
N ASN A 219 -1.06 -15.38 3.85
CA ASN A 219 -2.49 -15.58 3.90
C ASN A 219 -2.94 -16.70 4.86
N ARG A 220 -2.24 -16.85 5.99
CA ARG A 220 -2.60 -17.79 7.07
C ARG A 220 -2.95 -17.03 8.35
N PHE A 221 -3.84 -17.62 9.14
CA PHE A 221 -4.12 -17.18 10.50
C PHE A 221 -3.33 -18.04 11.49
N TYR A 222 -2.90 -17.44 12.59
CA TYR A 222 -2.12 -18.08 13.62
C TYR A 222 -2.75 -17.85 14.98
N ALA A 223 -2.76 -18.90 15.80
CA ALA A 223 -2.92 -18.80 17.24
C ALA A 223 -1.63 -19.22 17.93
N LEU A 224 -1.06 -18.33 18.73
CA LEU A 224 0.18 -18.53 19.45
C LEU A 224 -0.07 -18.43 20.96
N ARG A 225 0.60 -19.24 21.77
CA ARG A 225 0.59 -19.08 23.23
C ARG A 225 1.32 -17.80 23.60
N ALA A 226 0.66 -16.90 24.31
CA ALA A 226 1.21 -15.60 24.69
C ALA A 226 2.52 -15.67 25.49
N GLY A 227 2.64 -16.65 26.39
CA GLY A 227 3.82 -16.79 27.24
C GLY A 227 5.05 -17.39 26.52
N THR A 228 4.88 -18.08 25.39
CA THR A 228 5.99 -18.87 24.79
C THR A 228 6.13 -18.73 23.27
N GLY A 229 5.16 -18.17 22.57
CA GLY A 229 5.12 -18.15 21.10
C GLY A 229 4.81 -19.50 20.46
N ALA A 230 4.53 -20.54 21.25
CA ALA A 230 4.22 -21.87 20.71
C ALA A 230 2.90 -21.85 19.92
N VAL A 231 2.92 -22.43 18.72
CA VAL A 231 1.71 -22.55 17.88
C VAL A 231 0.68 -23.43 18.58
N VAL A 232 -0.54 -22.91 18.73
CA VAL A 232 -1.73 -23.66 19.12
C VAL A 232 -2.36 -24.25 17.85
N TRP A 233 -2.58 -23.40 16.86
CA TRP A 233 -3.00 -23.78 15.51
C TRP A 233 -2.54 -22.72 14.51
N ASN A 234 -2.48 -23.11 13.25
CA ASN A 234 -2.50 -22.20 12.11
C ASN A 234 -3.46 -22.77 11.06
N THR A 235 -4.02 -21.90 10.23
CA THR A 235 -4.89 -22.33 9.14
C THR A 235 -4.09 -22.72 7.89
N GLY A 236 -4.76 -23.38 6.95
CA GLY A 236 -4.30 -23.46 5.56
C GLY A 236 -4.18 -22.07 4.93
N ILE A 237 -3.63 -22.00 3.72
CA ILE A 237 -3.64 -20.76 2.95
C ILE A 237 -5.10 -20.38 2.66
N GLN A 238 -5.47 -19.15 2.95
CA GLN A 238 -6.82 -18.65 2.72
C GLN A 238 -7.01 -18.14 1.29
N ILE A 239 -8.27 -18.02 0.88
CA ILE A 239 -8.65 -17.41 -0.40
C ILE A 239 -8.59 -15.88 -0.34
N GLY A 240 -8.37 -15.26 -1.49
CA GLY A 240 -8.27 -13.82 -1.63
C GLY A 240 -6.88 -13.31 -1.27
N GLU A 241 -6.72 -12.00 -1.28
CA GLU A 241 -5.42 -11.41 -1.03
C GLU A 241 -5.01 -11.38 0.44
N PRO A 242 -3.69 -11.31 0.73
CA PRO A 242 -3.20 -11.09 2.08
C PRO A 242 -3.79 -9.82 2.71
N PHE A 243 -4.58 -10.03 3.77
CA PHE A 243 -5.29 -9.13 4.70
C PHE A 243 -5.33 -7.63 4.41
N GLY A 244 -6.55 -7.09 4.35
CA GLY A 244 -6.85 -5.65 4.40
C GLY A 244 -7.38 -5.14 5.73
N ALA A 245 -7.85 -6.02 6.62
CA ALA A 245 -8.28 -5.62 7.95
C ALA A 245 -7.07 -5.40 8.87
N TYR A 246 -7.01 -4.28 9.58
CA TYR A 246 -5.85 -3.90 10.39
C TYR A 246 -5.61 -4.81 11.62
N TRP A 247 -6.63 -5.57 12.06
CA TRP A 247 -6.52 -6.54 13.17
C TRP A 247 -7.65 -7.60 13.14
N PRO A 248 -7.49 -8.77 13.78
CA PRO A 248 -8.58 -9.67 14.06
C PRO A 248 -9.39 -9.22 15.30
N VAL A 249 -10.62 -9.70 15.42
CA VAL A 249 -11.51 -9.39 16.56
C VAL A 249 -11.87 -10.68 17.28
N VAL A 250 -11.65 -10.74 18.60
CA VAL A 250 -12.05 -11.90 19.40
C VAL A 250 -13.46 -11.69 19.92
N TRP A 251 -14.37 -12.59 19.57
CA TRP A 251 -15.79 -12.52 19.93
C TRP A 251 -16.25 -13.87 20.47
N ARG A 252 -16.68 -13.91 21.74
CA ARG A 252 -17.04 -15.16 22.44
C ARG A 252 -15.90 -16.21 22.35
N ASP A 253 -16.18 -17.37 21.76
CA ASP A 253 -15.25 -18.47 21.50
C ASP A 253 -14.75 -18.48 20.03
N LYS A 254 -14.98 -17.39 19.30
CA LYS A 254 -14.58 -17.18 17.90
C LYS A 254 -13.54 -16.07 17.75
N VAL A 255 -12.86 -16.05 16.61
CA VAL A 255 -11.99 -14.97 16.16
C VAL A 255 -12.38 -14.60 14.73
N ILE A 256 -12.59 -13.32 14.48
CA ILE A 256 -13.00 -12.79 13.19
C ILE A 256 -11.79 -12.22 12.47
N PHE A 257 -11.51 -12.72 11.28
CA PHE A 257 -10.51 -12.17 10.36
C PHE A 257 -11.22 -11.59 9.14
N GLY A 258 -10.88 -10.36 8.77
CA GLY A 258 -11.41 -9.70 7.57
C GLY A 258 -10.43 -9.74 6.40
N LEU A 259 -10.94 -9.92 5.18
CA LEU A 259 -10.18 -9.85 3.93
C LEU A 259 -10.04 -8.41 3.39
N SER A 260 -8.98 -8.14 2.61
CA SER A 260 -8.90 -6.95 1.75
C SER A 260 -9.84 -7.13 0.56
N ALA A 261 -9.40 -7.86 -0.46
CA ALA A 261 -10.21 -8.19 -1.61
C ALA A 261 -10.53 -9.69 -1.57
N PRO A 262 -11.79 -10.10 -1.31
CA PRO A 262 -12.17 -11.52 -1.41
C PRO A 262 -12.08 -12.03 -2.85
N TYR A 263 -12.16 -11.11 -3.82
CA TYR A 263 -12.16 -11.35 -5.25
C TYR A 263 -11.67 -10.07 -5.96
N ARG A 264 -10.93 -10.17 -7.07
CA ARG A 264 -10.58 -9.03 -7.93
C ARG A 264 -11.22 -9.19 -9.30
N ASP A 265 -11.90 -8.15 -9.79
CA ASP A 265 -12.64 -8.11 -11.05
C ASP A 265 -11.81 -7.48 -12.19
N GLY A 266 -11.89 -8.05 -13.39
CA GLY A 266 -11.15 -7.60 -14.58
C GLY A 266 -11.32 -8.54 -15.79
N TYR A 267 -11.06 -8.03 -17.00
CA TYR A 267 -11.10 -8.78 -18.27
C TYR A 267 -9.92 -9.74 -18.45
N ASP A 268 -8.81 -9.45 -17.78
CA ASP A 268 -7.54 -10.16 -17.84
C ASP A 268 -7.04 -10.33 -16.39
N PRO A 269 -6.75 -11.55 -15.93
CA PRO A 269 -6.07 -11.83 -14.68
C PRO A 269 -4.97 -10.83 -14.28
N GLY A 270 -5.27 -9.80 -13.50
CA GLY A 270 -4.24 -8.85 -13.06
C GLY A 270 -3.83 -7.79 -14.09
N THR A 271 -4.58 -7.59 -15.18
CA THR A 271 -4.51 -6.34 -15.95
C THR A 271 -5.91 -5.73 -16.15
N MET A 272 -6.00 -4.40 -15.98
CA MET A 272 -7.19 -3.57 -16.23
C MET A 272 -8.45 -3.88 -15.40
N SER A 273 -8.40 -3.67 -14.08
CA SER A 273 -9.62 -3.59 -13.25
C SER A 273 -10.44 -2.29 -13.46
N MET A 274 -10.07 -1.39 -14.37
CA MET A 274 -10.62 -0.02 -14.36
C MET A 274 -10.94 0.60 -15.71
N ASN A 275 -10.98 -0.14 -16.84
CA ASN A 275 -11.38 0.48 -18.11
C ASN A 275 -12.91 0.60 -18.23
N MET A 276 -13.48 1.74 -17.81
CA MET A 276 -14.94 1.95 -17.80
C MET A 276 -15.51 2.52 -19.12
N GLN A 277 -14.81 2.46 -20.26
CA GLN A 277 -15.25 3.29 -21.40
C GLN A 277 -15.89 2.63 -22.62
N GLU A 278 -15.87 1.32 -22.84
CA GLU A 278 -16.53 0.79 -24.06
C GLU A 278 -17.51 -0.37 -23.89
N ASN A 279 -17.60 -1.00 -22.71
CA ASN A 279 -18.70 -1.91 -22.40
C ASN A 279 -19.02 -1.89 -20.90
N LYS A 280 -19.99 -1.06 -20.50
CA LYS A 280 -20.63 -1.08 -19.17
C LYS A 280 -21.33 -2.42 -18.82
N THR A 281 -21.18 -3.44 -19.66
CA THR A 281 -21.96 -4.69 -19.68
C THR A 281 -21.17 -5.92 -19.22
N GLN A 282 -19.92 -5.82 -18.75
CA GLN A 282 -19.22 -7.01 -18.18
C GLN A 282 -18.73 -6.82 -16.75
N PHE A 283 -18.23 -5.63 -16.37
CA PHE A 283 -17.94 -5.26 -14.97
C PHE A 283 -19.18 -5.30 -14.06
N ILE A 284 -20.32 -4.90 -14.62
CA ILE A 284 -21.64 -4.92 -13.97
C ILE A 284 -22.32 -6.28 -14.18
N HIS A 285 -21.76 -7.21 -14.98
CA HIS A 285 -22.44 -8.47 -15.24
C HIS A 285 -22.01 -9.57 -14.29
N ALA A 286 -20.78 -10.08 -14.19
CA ALA A 286 -20.55 -11.33 -13.43
C ALA A 286 -21.22 -11.41 -12.03
N GLU A 287 -20.96 -10.48 -11.09
CA GLU A 287 -21.53 -10.59 -9.72
C GLU A 287 -22.95 -10.06 -9.56
N ILE A 288 -23.32 -8.96 -10.24
CA ILE A 288 -24.69 -8.43 -10.20
C ILE A 288 -25.63 -9.33 -11.01
N TYR A 289 -25.16 -9.94 -12.09
CA TYR A 289 -25.89 -10.97 -12.84
C TYR A 289 -26.04 -12.24 -12.00
N ASP A 290 -24.97 -12.73 -11.36
CA ASP A 290 -25.07 -13.85 -10.43
C ASP A 290 -26.08 -13.52 -9.33
N PHE A 291 -25.92 -12.39 -8.62
CA PHE A 291 -26.83 -11.99 -7.55
C PHE A 291 -28.26 -11.71 -8.05
N ASN A 292 -28.45 -11.11 -9.22
CA ASN A 292 -29.78 -10.91 -9.83
C ASN A 292 -30.41 -12.25 -10.23
N GLN A 293 -29.62 -13.27 -10.54
CA GLN A 293 -30.12 -14.64 -10.74
C GLN A 293 -30.49 -15.32 -9.43
N VAL A 294 -29.79 -15.04 -8.31
CA VAL A 294 -30.11 -15.64 -7.01
C VAL A 294 -31.19 -14.88 -6.22
N ALA A 295 -31.28 -13.55 -6.36
CA ALA A 295 -32.19 -12.65 -5.64
C ALA A 295 -33.07 -11.78 -6.57
N PRO A 296 -33.81 -12.34 -7.54
CA PRO A 296 -34.49 -11.58 -8.61
C PRO A 296 -35.53 -10.56 -8.11
N ASP A 297 -36.09 -10.77 -6.91
CA ASP A 297 -37.11 -9.90 -6.31
C ASP A 297 -36.57 -8.89 -5.28
N ASN A 298 -35.25 -8.74 -5.16
CA ASN A 298 -34.59 -7.78 -4.24
C ASN A 298 -34.84 -8.02 -2.74
N VAL A 299 -35.05 -9.28 -2.38
CA VAL A 299 -35.27 -9.66 -0.98
C VAL A 299 -34.02 -10.38 -0.50
N LEU A 300 -33.33 -9.84 0.51
CA LEU A 300 -32.26 -10.55 1.24
C LEU A 300 -32.74 -11.93 1.68
N GLY A 301 -33.99 -11.94 2.13
CA GLY A 301 -34.87 -13.06 2.42
C GLY A 301 -35.96 -12.57 3.37
N VAL A 302 -36.60 -13.45 4.13
CA VAL A 302 -37.83 -13.12 4.86
C VAL A 302 -37.56 -12.09 5.98
N ASN A 303 -38.31 -10.98 6.01
CA ASN A 303 -38.34 -10.07 7.16
C ASN A 303 -39.19 -10.73 8.26
N LEU A 304 -38.55 -11.07 9.38
CA LEU A 304 -39.18 -11.73 10.52
C LEU A 304 -39.75 -10.73 11.54
N GLY A 305 -39.56 -9.43 11.32
CA GLY A 305 -39.85 -8.38 12.29
C GLY A 305 -38.79 -8.31 13.39
N PRO A 306 -39.04 -7.53 14.46
CA PRO A 306 -38.10 -7.37 15.56
C PRO A 306 -38.03 -8.61 16.45
N GLU A 307 -36.81 -8.98 16.86
CA GLU A 307 -36.55 -10.09 17.78
C GLU A 307 -35.99 -9.53 19.10
N SER A 308 -36.06 -10.34 20.17
CA SER A 308 -35.58 -9.90 21.50
C SER A 308 -34.08 -9.56 21.51
N TRP A 309 -33.27 -10.37 20.85
CA TRP A 309 -31.81 -10.19 20.81
C TRP A 309 -31.39 -9.01 19.93
N SER A 310 -32.21 -8.58 18.97
CA SER A 310 -31.87 -7.47 18.06
C SER A 310 -32.09 -6.09 18.69
N GLY A 311 -32.49 -6.02 19.97
CA GLY A 311 -32.78 -4.74 20.61
C GLY A 311 -33.97 -4.01 20.00
N GLY A 312 -34.88 -4.72 19.32
CA GLY A 312 -36.05 -4.14 18.65
C GLY A 312 -35.82 -3.67 17.21
N TYR A 313 -34.64 -3.93 16.62
CA TYR A 313 -34.40 -3.77 15.20
C TYR A 313 -35.01 -4.92 14.40
N ASP A 314 -35.45 -4.65 13.17
CA ASP A 314 -36.00 -5.68 12.29
C ASP A 314 -34.93 -6.72 11.95
N VAL A 315 -35.31 -7.99 12.00
CA VAL A 315 -34.46 -9.14 11.72
C VAL A 315 -34.87 -9.78 10.41
N TYR A 316 -33.86 -10.08 9.60
CA TYR A 316 -34.01 -10.73 8.32
C TYR A 316 -33.38 -12.11 8.36
N GLU A 317 -34.02 -13.04 7.66
CA GLU A 317 -33.44 -14.33 7.32
C GLU A 317 -32.87 -14.24 5.89
N PRO A 318 -31.54 -14.06 5.70
CA PRO A 318 -30.97 -13.77 4.39
C PRO A 318 -30.75 -15.04 3.54
N THR A 319 -31.83 -15.78 3.27
CA THR A 319 -31.80 -17.11 2.62
C THR A 319 -30.92 -17.12 1.37
N VAL A 320 -31.11 -16.16 0.46
CA VAL A 320 -30.37 -16.13 -0.81
C VAL A 320 -28.86 -15.96 -0.63
N ILE A 321 -28.43 -15.17 0.35
CA ILE A 321 -27.00 -14.96 0.62
C ILE A 321 -26.37 -16.19 1.25
N ARG A 322 -27.13 -16.95 2.05
CA ARG A 322 -26.66 -18.19 2.68
C ARG A 322 -26.34 -19.23 1.61
N GLU A 323 -27.30 -19.51 0.75
CA GLU A 323 -27.15 -20.38 -0.44
C GLU A 323 -25.96 -19.94 -1.29
N TYR A 324 -25.79 -18.63 -1.46
CA TYR A 324 -24.69 -18.11 -2.25
C TYR A 324 -23.30 -18.38 -1.66
N LEU A 325 -23.20 -18.56 -0.34
CA LEU A 325 -21.94 -18.75 0.38
C LEU A 325 -21.74 -20.20 0.86
N GLU A 326 -22.53 -21.13 0.35
CA GLU A 326 -22.45 -22.56 0.66
C GLU A 326 -21.23 -23.24 0.05
N THR A 327 -20.79 -24.32 0.68
CA THR A 327 -19.79 -25.22 0.10
C THR A 327 -20.48 -26.36 -0.64
N PRO A 328 -20.40 -26.45 -1.99
CA PRO A 328 -21.12 -27.46 -2.76
C PRO A 328 -20.55 -28.86 -2.54
N ASN A 329 -21.40 -29.89 -2.60
CA ASN A 329 -20.97 -31.29 -2.52
C ASN A 329 -20.35 -31.79 -3.85
N ALA A 330 -19.71 -32.97 -3.83
CA ALA A 330 -19.01 -33.51 -5.00
C ALA A 330 -19.92 -33.80 -6.21
N GLN A 331 -21.19 -34.13 -6.01
CA GLN A 331 -22.14 -34.37 -7.11
C GLN A 331 -22.58 -33.06 -7.75
N GLU A 332 -22.78 -32.02 -6.95
CA GLU A 332 -23.11 -30.66 -7.42
C GLU A 332 -21.94 -30.01 -8.16
N GLN A 333 -20.69 -30.31 -7.76
CA GLN A 333 -19.49 -29.90 -8.51
C GLN A 333 -19.38 -30.56 -9.90
N ILE A 334 -19.89 -31.79 -10.09
CA ILE A 334 -19.82 -32.54 -11.36
C ILE A 334 -20.93 -32.12 -12.34
N GLY A 335 -22.09 -31.71 -11.83
CA GLY A 335 -23.25 -31.29 -12.62
C GLY A 335 -23.08 -29.95 -13.34
N ASP A 336 -22.03 -29.18 -13.05
CA ASP A 336 -21.71 -27.89 -13.66
C ASP A 336 -20.86 -28.04 -14.93
N THR A 337 -21.30 -28.87 -15.88
CA THR A 337 -20.58 -29.10 -17.15
C THR A 337 -21.01 -28.14 -18.27
N ALA A 338 -21.98 -27.25 -18.00
CA ALA A 338 -22.54 -26.32 -18.98
C ALA A 338 -22.91 -24.93 -18.44
N GLY A 339 -22.57 -24.59 -17.18
CA GLY A 339 -22.73 -23.24 -16.62
C GLY A 339 -24.17 -22.72 -16.48
N LEU A 340 -25.20 -23.58 -16.55
CA LEU A 340 -26.59 -23.14 -16.76
C LEU A 340 -27.65 -23.80 -15.87
N LEU A 341 -27.31 -24.50 -14.77
CA LEU A 341 -28.35 -25.07 -13.89
C LEU A 341 -28.30 -24.74 -12.39
N ARG A 342 -27.18 -24.26 -11.80
CA ARG A 342 -27.17 -23.50 -10.52
C ARG A 342 -25.91 -22.61 -10.43
N PRO A 343 -25.95 -21.33 -10.84
CA PRO A 343 -24.82 -20.40 -10.75
C PRO A 343 -24.41 -19.96 -9.31
N ASN A 344 -24.79 -20.71 -8.26
CA ASN A 344 -25.08 -20.12 -6.96
C ASN A 344 -24.04 -20.35 -5.83
N HIS A 345 -23.26 -21.43 -5.74
CA HIS A 345 -22.41 -21.65 -4.53
C HIS A 345 -21.00 -21.08 -4.69
N LYS A 346 -20.72 -19.94 -4.06
CA LYS A 346 -19.44 -19.24 -4.11
C LYS A 346 -18.93 -18.91 -2.70
N PRO A 347 -18.52 -19.91 -1.91
CA PRO A 347 -18.07 -19.73 -0.52
C PRO A 347 -16.79 -18.88 -0.43
N TRP A 348 -16.07 -18.73 -1.54
CA TRP A 348 -14.92 -17.84 -1.66
C TRP A 348 -15.27 -16.35 -1.76
N ARG A 349 -16.54 -15.98 -1.91
CA ARG A 349 -16.99 -14.58 -1.94
C ARG A 349 -17.28 -14.00 -0.55
N LYS A 350 -17.09 -14.79 0.51
CA LYS A 350 -17.23 -14.34 1.90
C LYS A 350 -16.16 -13.29 2.25
N LYS A 351 -16.52 -12.39 3.16
CA LYS A 351 -15.63 -11.29 3.59
C LYS A 351 -14.87 -11.58 4.89
N TYR A 352 -15.49 -12.35 5.77
CA TYR A 352 -14.99 -12.63 7.10
C TYR A 352 -14.84 -14.13 7.28
N PHE A 353 -13.72 -14.52 7.88
CA PHE A 353 -13.55 -15.86 8.41
C PHE A 353 -13.88 -15.82 9.90
N VAL A 354 -14.83 -16.66 10.30
CA VAL A 354 -15.20 -16.86 11.70
C VAL A 354 -14.47 -18.11 12.17
N ILE A 355 -13.40 -17.96 12.93
CA ILE A 355 -12.53 -19.08 13.31
C ILE A 355 -12.81 -19.52 14.74
N ASN A 356 -12.96 -20.82 14.96
CA ASN A 356 -13.07 -21.39 16.30
C ASN A 356 -11.74 -21.26 17.05
N GLN A 357 -11.76 -20.63 18.22
CA GLN A 357 -10.54 -20.41 19.04
C GLN A 357 -9.85 -21.73 19.43
N SER A 358 -10.63 -22.79 19.64
CA SER A 358 -10.16 -24.07 20.17
C SER A 358 -9.32 -24.89 19.21
N ASN A 359 -9.59 -24.81 17.90
CA ASN A 359 -9.01 -25.72 16.91
C ASN A 359 -8.57 -25.05 15.59
N GLY A 360 -8.82 -23.75 15.41
CA GLY A 360 -8.45 -23.03 14.20
C GLY A 360 -9.29 -23.40 12.96
N GLN A 361 -10.33 -24.22 13.13
CA GLN A 361 -11.26 -24.51 12.04
C GLN A 361 -12.26 -23.37 11.88
N GLU A 362 -12.62 -23.08 10.65
CA GLU A 362 -13.70 -22.15 10.36
C GLU A 362 -15.02 -22.65 10.94
N PHE A 363 -15.78 -21.74 11.52
CA PHE A 363 -17.14 -21.97 11.95
C PHE A 363 -18.05 -21.85 10.75
N THR A 364 -18.68 -22.97 10.42
CA THR A 364 -19.79 -23.06 9.47
C THR A 364 -21.02 -23.60 10.18
N PHE A 365 -22.17 -23.42 9.56
CA PHE A 365 -23.45 -23.95 10.03
C PHE A 365 -24.29 -24.34 8.82
N ASP A 366 -25.22 -25.28 9.02
CA ASP A 366 -26.22 -25.69 8.04
C ASP A 366 -27.56 -25.11 8.50
N SER A 367 -28.01 -24.05 7.83
CA SER A 367 -29.13 -23.23 8.29
C SER A 367 -30.49 -23.69 7.83
N ASP A 368 -30.56 -24.50 6.78
CA ASP A 368 -31.79 -25.01 6.18
C ASP A 368 -31.88 -26.56 6.24
N ASN A 369 -30.82 -27.23 6.70
CA ASN A 369 -30.66 -28.68 6.87
C ASN A 369 -30.59 -29.44 5.53
N ASP A 370 -30.00 -28.85 4.50
CA ASP A 370 -29.79 -29.48 3.21
C ASP A 370 -28.50 -30.36 3.17
N GLY A 371 -27.69 -30.29 4.22
CA GLY A 371 -26.43 -31.04 4.37
C GLY A 371 -25.21 -30.32 3.79
N LEU A 372 -25.37 -29.10 3.29
CA LEU A 372 -24.29 -28.20 2.93
C LEU A 372 -23.92 -27.33 4.14
N SER A 373 -22.92 -26.47 3.98
CA SER A 373 -22.44 -25.66 5.10
C SER A 373 -22.15 -24.25 4.64
N GLU A 374 -22.71 -23.30 5.39
CA GLU A 374 -22.63 -21.87 5.13
C GLU A 374 -21.60 -21.19 6.01
N SER A 375 -21.03 -20.12 5.47
CA SER A 375 -20.29 -19.13 6.23
C SER A 375 -21.24 -18.07 6.80
N ILE A 376 -20.69 -17.11 7.57
CA ILE A 376 -21.43 -15.92 7.99
C ILE A 376 -22.17 -15.28 6.78
N PRO A 377 -23.47 -14.94 6.87
CA PRO A 377 -24.29 -14.53 5.73
C PRO A 377 -24.07 -13.05 5.39
N VAL A 378 -22.81 -12.68 5.19
CA VAL A 378 -22.34 -11.31 5.02
C VAL A 378 -21.42 -11.31 3.82
N ILE A 379 -21.98 -10.85 2.71
CA ILE A 379 -21.21 -10.39 1.57
C ILE A 379 -20.86 -8.93 1.76
N TRP A 380 -19.85 -8.49 1.04
CA TRP A 380 -19.61 -7.07 0.91
C TRP A 380 -19.24 -6.70 -0.50
N TRP A 381 -19.69 -5.51 -0.82
CA TRP A 381 -19.67 -4.92 -2.12
C TRP A 381 -19.24 -3.48 -1.88
N GLY A 382 -18.01 -3.13 -2.28
CA GLY A 382 -17.56 -1.74 -2.48
C GLY A 382 -16.53 -1.13 -1.51
N VAL A 383 -15.26 -1.45 -1.75
CA VAL A 383 -14.06 -0.69 -2.18
C VAL A 383 -13.07 -1.79 -2.59
N GLU A 384 -12.15 -1.57 -3.50
CA GLU A 384 -11.53 -2.67 -4.28
C GLU A 384 -10.70 -3.76 -3.54
N SER A 385 -10.62 -3.98 -2.21
CA SER A 385 -9.96 -3.21 -1.16
C SER A 385 -10.33 -3.69 0.27
N GLY A 386 -11.62 -3.86 0.58
CA GLY A 386 -12.09 -4.43 1.87
C GLY A 386 -12.41 -3.44 3.00
N PRO A 387 -12.90 -3.92 4.17
CA PRO A 387 -13.11 -3.12 5.36
C PRO A 387 -11.80 -3.05 6.14
N MET A 388 -11.05 -1.96 6.02
CA MET A 388 -9.78 -1.89 6.73
C MET A 388 -9.93 -1.84 8.25
N TYR A 389 -10.98 -1.16 8.72
CA TYR A 389 -11.39 -1.20 10.12
C TYR A 389 -12.30 -2.40 10.39
N PRO A 390 -11.92 -3.32 11.31
CA PRO A 390 -12.68 -4.52 11.61
C PRO A 390 -14.04 -4.26 12.30
N PRO A 391 -14.90 -5.30 12.41
CA PRO A 391 -16.17 -5.23 13.14
C PRO A 391 -16.06 -4.74 14.58
N ALA A 392 -17.17 -4.25 15.14
CA ALA A 392 -17.28 -3.92 16.55
C ALA A 392 -18.14 -4.95 17.30
N VAL A 393 -17.84 -5.19 18.58
CA VAL A 393 -18.65 -6.07 19.43
C VAL A 393 -19.25 -5.24 20.56
N GLY A 394 -20.58 -5.19 20.61
CA GLY A 394 -21.31 -4.42 21.62
C GLY A 394 -21.35 -5.08 23.00
N SER A 395 -21.78 -4.31 24.00
CA SER A 395 -22.08 -4.80 25.36
C SER A 395 -23.14 -5.91 25.40
N ASN A 396 -24.03 -5.92 24.41
CA ASN A 396 -25.04 -6.96 24.17
C ASN A 396 -24.48 -8.22 23.49
N ASN A 397 -23.16 -8.29 23.28
CA ASN A 397 -22.46 -9.43 22.69
C ASN A 397 -22.86 -9.74 21.24
N ILE A 398 -23.38 -8.74 20.52
CA ILE A 398 -23.67 -8.78 19.08
C ILE A 398 -22.45 -8.27 18.30
N LEU A 399 -22.15 -8.92 17.18
CA LEU A 399 -21.16 -8.47 16.23
C LEU A 399 -21.79 -7.46 15.26
N TYR A 400 -21.34 -6.21 15.29
CA TYR A 400 -21.79 -5.15 14.39
C TYR A 400 -20.83 -4.97 13.23
N ILE A 401 -21.41 -5.00 12.03
CA ILE A 401 -20.70 -5.08 10.74
C ILE A 401 -21.42 -4.27 9.68
N THR A 402 -20.72 -3.92 8.62
CA THR A 402 -21.34 -3.43 7.39
C THR A 402 -21.69 -4.59 6.48
N THR A 403 -22.93 -4.65 6.01
CA THR A 403 -23.38 -5.60 4.98
C THR A 403 -23.93 -4.85 3.77
N SER A 404 -23.88 -5.47 2.60
CA SER A 404 -24.39 -4.90 1.35
C SER A 404 -25.71 -5.56 0.96
N TYR A 405 -26.69 -4.77 0.52
CA TYR A 405 -27.99 -5.24 0.07
C TYR A 405 -28.60 -4.32 -0.99
N THR A 406 -29.44 -4.84 -1.88
CA THR A 406 -30.06 -4.07 -2.96
C THR A 406 -31.32 -3.34 -2.49
N VAL A 407 -31.57 -2.16 -3.08
CA VAL A 407 -32.83 -1.42 -2.92
C VAL A 407 -33.44 -1.19 -4.31
N PRO A 408 -34.74 -1.46 -4.52
CA PRO A 408 -35.39 -1.17 -5.80
C PRO A 408 -35.31 0.32 -6.13
N GLN A 409 -34.82 0.66 -7.34
CA GLN A 409 -34.91 2.01 -7.90
C GLN A 409 -35.75 1.97 -9.18
N GLY A 410 -37.06 1.71 -9.06
CA GLY A 410 -37.96 1.65 -10.21
C GLY A 410 -37.75 0.47 -11.16
N ILE A 411 -38.44 0.49 -12.31
CA ILE A 411 -38.43 -0.62 -13.28
C ILE A 411 -37.07 -0.67 -13.98
N GLY A 412 -36.29 -1.73 -13.71
CA GLY A 412 -35.09 -2.07 -14.47
C GLY A 412 -33.77 -1.45 -13.99
N THR A 413 -33.75 -0.71 -12.88
CA THR A 413 -32.50 -0.20 -12.27
C THR A 413 -32.39 -0.62 -10.80
N PHE A 414 -31.34 -1.36 -10.47
CA PHE A 414 -31.03 -1.82 -9.11
C PHE A 414 -29.73 -1.17 -8.62
N THR A 415 -29.72 -0.69 -7.37
CA THR A 415 -28.50 -0.17 -6.74
C THR A 415 -28.24 -0.89 -5.42
N ILE A 416 -27.04 -1.45 -5.31
CA ILE A 416 -26.53 -2.04 -4.07
C ILE A 416 -26.20 -0.93 -3.08
N ARG A 417 -26.57 -1.11 -1.82
CA ARG A 417 -26.33 -0.18 -0.73
C ARG A 417 -25.73 -0.88 0.50
N GLY A 418 -24.88 -0.18 1.24
CA GLY A 418 -24.34 -0.65 2.51
C GLY A 418 -25.20 -0.24 3.71
N ILE A 419 -25.28 -1.07 4.75
CA ILE A 419 -25.94 -0.77 6.04
C ILE A 419 -25.24 -1.48 7.19
N ILE A 420 -25.39 -0.93 8.40
CA ILE A 420 -24.90 -1.55 9.63
C ILE A 420 -25.88 -2.66 10.04
N ALA A 421 -25.36 -3.88 10.13
CA ALA A 421 -26.09 -5.05 10.58
C ALA A 421 -25.47 -5.63 11.86
N GLY A 422 -26.31 -6.20 12.72
CA GLY A 422 -25.90 -6.98 13.88
C GLY A 422 -26.09 -8.48 13.63
N TRP A 423 -25.04 -9.26 13.85
CA TRP A 423 -25.07 -10.73 13.75
C TRP A 423 -24.91 -11.38 15.14
N ASN A 424 -25.72 -12.40 15.42
CA ASN A 424 -25.73 -13.11 16.69
C ASN A 424 -25.42 -14.59 16.47
N LEU A 425 -24.43 -15.11 17.19
CA LEU A 425 -23.99 -16.51 17.07
C LEU A 425 -25.09 -17.50 17.48
N ASP A 426 -25.99 -17.11 18.39
CA ASP A 426 -27.09 -17.95 18.86
C ASP A 426 -28.24 -18.03 17.83
N SER A 427 -28.18 -17.22 16.77
CA SER A 427 -29.11 -17.22 15.64
C SER A 427 -28.31 -16.98 14.36
N PRO A 428 -27.40 -17.91 14.00
CA PRO A 428 -26.35 -17.67 13.00
C PRO A 428 -26.92 -17.44 11.59
N ASN A 429 -28.15 -17.88 11.37
CA ASN A 429 -28.87 -17.79 10.11
C ASN A 429 -29.70 -16.49 9.96
N LYS A 430 -29.59 -15.53 10.89
CA LYS A 430 -30.36 -14.27 10.92
C LYS A 430 -29.44 -13.05 11.05
N ILE A 431 -29.84 -11.90 10.50
CA ILE A 431 -29.17 -10.61 10.66
C ILE A 431 -30.16 -9.52 11.10
N SER A 432 -29.73 -8.61 11.96
CA SER A 432 -30.52 -7.44 12.39
C SER A 432 -30.08 -6.18 11.66
N MET A 433 -31.03 -5.37 11.19
CA MET A 433 -30.72 -4.09 10.52
C MET A 433 -30.63 -2.95 11.55
N ALA A 434 -29.48 -2.85 12.22
CA ALA A 434 -29.25 -1.90 13.30
C ALA A 434 -29.05 -0.44 12.81
N GLY A 435 -28.58 -0.26 11.58
CA GLY A 435 -28.58 1.05 10.91
C GLY A 435 -29.89 1.29 10.14
N SER A 436 -30.26 2.55 9.93
CA SER A 436 -31.44 2.93 9.12
C SER A 436 -31.10 3.73 7.85
N ARG A 437 -29.81 3.93 7.55
CA ARG A 437 -29.36 4.65 6.35
C ARG A 437 -28.66 3.71 5.36
N ASN A 438 -28.96 3.94 4.10
CA ASN A 438 -28.36 3.25 2.95
C ASN A 438 -27.20 4.06 2.41
N TYR A 439 -26.01 3.50 2.50
CA TYR A 439 -24.79 4.08 1.95
C TYR A 439 -24.58 3.59 0.53
N ALA A 440 -23.89 4.36 -0.33
CA ALA A 440 -23.45 3.81 -1.60
C ALA A 440 -22.50 2.63 -1.36
N ARG A 441 -22.50 1.71 -2.32
CA ARG A 441 -21.81 0.41 -2.23
C ARG A 441 -20.33 0.61 -1.94
N ASP A 442 -19.69 1.38 -2.80
CA ASP A 442 -18.27 1.69 -2.97
C ASP A 442 -17.68 2.64 -1.91
N GLU A 443 -18.30 2.73 -0.74
CA GLU A 443 -17.99 3.78 0.21
C GLU A 443 -17.45 3.22 1.53
N PRO A 444 -16.20 3.57 1.91
CA PRO A 444 -15.65 3.08 3.15
C PRO A 444 -16.39 3.66 4.36
N LEU A 445 -16.60 2.79 5.34
CA LEU A 445 -17.28 3.08 6.59
C LEU A 445 -16.45 2.55 7.76
N SER A 446 -16.29 3.36 8.82
CA SER A 446 -15.68 2.92 10.07
C SER A 446 -16.72 2.73 11.17
N LEU A 447 -16.43 1.80 12.10
CA LEU A 447 -17.28 1.50 13.25
C LEU A 447 -16.48 1.56 14.55
N SER A 448 -17.14 2.03 15.59
CA SER A 448 -16.66 2.09 16.98
C SER A 448 -17.86 2.19 17.90
N MET A 449 -17.69 1.87 19.17
CA MET A 449 -18.81 1.83 20.10
C MET A 449 -18.47 2.39 21.47
N GLY A 450 -19.49 2.94 22.12
CA GLY A 450 -19.43 3.49 23.47
C GLY A 450 -20.74 3.24 24.20
N GLY A 451 -20.72 2.52 25.33
CA GLY A 451 -21.92 2.12 26.06
C GLY A 451 -22.87 1.33 25.15
N ASN A 452 -24.07 1.88 24.92
CA ASN A 452 -25.09 1.29 24.06
C ASN A 452 -25.22 2.02 22.71
N ARG A 453 -24.16 2.66 22.23
CA ARG A 453 -24.12 3.35 20.94
C ARG A 453 -23.04 2.84 20.00
N ILE A 454 -23.38 2.85 18.72
CA ILE A 454 -22.51 2.62 17.57
C ILE A 454 -22.24 3.97 16.93
N TYR A 455 -20.98 4.35 16.78
CA TYR A 455 -20.55 5.52 16.04
C TYR A 455 -20.02 5.11 14.68
N THR A 456 -20.37 5.89 13.66
CA THR A 456 -19.91 5.61 12.30
C THR A 456 -19.56 6.87 11.53
N SER A 457 -18.60 6.72 10.62
CA SER A 457 -18.24 7.73 9.64
C SER A 457 -18.16 7.15 8.25
N LEU A 458 -18.77 7.84 7.30
CA LEU A 458 -18.73 7.56 5.86
C LEU A 458 -17.73 8.47 5.16
N CYS A 459 -17.15 7.97 4.07
CA CYS A 459 -16.21 8.71 3.21
C CYS A 459 -16.71 10.08 2.72
N CYS A 460 -15.75 10.84 2.20
CA CYS A 460 -15.90 12.21 1.70
C CYS A 460 -16.50 13.17 2.74
N ASP A 461 -16.39 12.83 4.03
CA ASP A 461 -17.10 13.51 5.10
C ASP A 461 -18.55 13.78 4.72
N ARG A 462 -19.28 12.75 4.29
CA ARG A 462 -20.69 12.90 3.86
C ARG A 462 -21.67 12.67 4.98
N VAL A 463 -21.35 11.74 5.85
CA VAL A 463 -22.18 11.32 6.98
C VAL A 463 -21.32 10.93 8.16
N ALA A 464 -21.62 11.49 9.32
CA ALA A 464 -21.40 10.81 10.58
C ALA A 464 -22.75 10.51 11.21
N ALA A 465 -22.83 9.42 11.95
CA ALA A 465 -24.04 9.07 12.67
C ALA A 465 -23.70 8.29 13.92
N SER A 466 -24.67 8.27 14.83
CA SER A 466 -24.69 7.26 15.88
C SER A 466 -26.05 6.57 15.97
N TYR A 467 -26.00 5.29 16.28
CA TYR A 467 -27.15 4.41 16.39
C TYR A 467 -27.17 3.77 17.78
N GLY A 468 -28.34 3.66 18.39
CA GLY A 468 -28.51 2.84 19.58
C GLY A 468 -28.33 1.36 19.28
N THR A 469 -27.84 0.57 20.25
CA THR A 469 -27.89 -0.90 20.17
C THR A 469 -29.29 -1.45 20.39
N SER A 470 -30.25 -0.58 20.76
CA SER A 470 -31.69 -0.87 20.83
C SER A 470 -32.52 0.27 20.27
N ARG A 471 -33.56 -0.07 19.50
CA ARG A 471 -34.49 0.85 18.84
C ARG A 471 -35.36 1.67 19.81
N THR A 472 -35.61 1.16 21.02
CA THR A 472 -36.51 1.76 22.01
C THR A 472 -35.80 2.58 23.08
N ALA A 473 -34.50 2.35 23.30
CA ALA A 473 -33.75 2.93 24.41
C ALA A 473 -32.79 4.07 24.02
N ALA A 474 -32.35 4.12 22.76
CA ALA A 474 -31.42 5.13 22.29
C ALA A 474 -31.85 5.61 20.90
N GLY A 475 -32.30 6.87 20.81
CA GLY A 475 -32.67 7.49 19.54
C GLY A 475 -31.52 7.51 18.53
N ILE A 476 -31.87 7.69 17.25
CA ILE A 476 -30.88 7.81 16.17
C ILE A 476 -30.43 9.27 16.07
N GLU A 477 -29.12 9.51 16.08
CA GLU A 477 -28.54 10.83 15.87
C GLU A 477 -27.75 10.86 14.56
N TYR A 478 -28.28 11.59 13.58
CA TYR A 478 -27.63 11.81 12.30
C TYR A 478 -26.91 13.15 12.28
N TRP A 479 -25.66 13.14 11.87
CA TRP A 479 -24.89 14.35 11.53
C TRP A 479 -24.59 14.30 10.03
N PRO A 480 -25.56 14.66 9.18
CA PRO A 480 -25.29 14.82 7.76
C PRO A 480 -24.24 15.91 7.60
N TYR A 481 -23.13 15.62 6.95
CA TYR A 481 -22.11 16.64 6.68
C TYR A 481 -22.42 17.42 5.38
N LEU A 482 -23.29 16.93 4.50
CA LEU A 482 -23.56 17.58 3.20
C LEU A 482 -24.86 18.37 3.11
N THR A 483 -25.62 18.53 4.19
CA THR A 483 -26.76 19.45 4.18
C THR A 483 -26.26 20.88 4.37
N SER A 484 -26.89 21.85 3.70
CA SER A 484 -26.52 23.27 3.79
C SER A 484 -26.41 23.73 5.24
N GLY A 485 -25.17 23.87 5.75
CA GLY A 485 -24.86 24.26 7.12
C GLY A 485 -24.01 23.30 7.96
N THR A 486 -23.71 22.07 7.52
CA THR A 486 -23.14 21.02 8.41
C THR A 486 -21.87 20.33 7.93
N ALA A 487 -21.22 20.78 6.85
CA ALA A 487 -19.95 20.18 6.40
C ALA A 487 -18.86 20.30 7.45
N ILE A 488 -17.99 19.29 7.57
CA ILE A 488 -16.90 19.34 8.57
C ILE A 488 -16.01 20.56 8.38
N SER A 489 -15.85 21.02 7.14
CA SER A 489 -15.22 22.27 6.76
C SER A 489 -15.95 23.54 7.21
N ARG A 490 -17.28 23.51 7.27
CA ARG A 490 -18.10 24.58 7.84
C ARG A 490 -18.07 24.53 9.38
N LEU A 491 -18.03 23.34 9.97
CA LEU A 491 -17.98 23.12 11.42
C LEU A 491 -16.59 23.38 12.02
N ALA A 492 -15.52 23.14 11.24
CA ALA A 492 -14.13 23.33 11.61
C ALA A 492 -13.34 24.04 10.47
N PRO A 493 -13.59 25.33 10.21
CA PRO A 493 -12.94 26.06 9.11
C PRO A 493 -11.40 26.03 9.18
N GLY A 494 -10.74 25.63 8.08
CA GLY A 494 -9.30 25.56 8.02
C GLY A 494 -8.68 24.38 8.78
N TYR A 495 -9.45 23.32 9.08
CA TYR A 495 -8.89 22.02 9.49
C TYR A 495 -7.95 21.44 8.42
N ASP A 496 -8.13 21.90 7.19
CA ASP A 496 -7.38 21.58 5.97
C ASP A 496 -6.30 22.65 5.66
N GLU A 497 -5.89 23.50 6.60
CA GLU A 497 -4.97 24.63 6.30
C GLU A 497 -3.62 24.24 5.70
N MET A 498 -3.16 23.00 5.93
CA MET A 498 -1.92 22.47 5.36
C MET A 498 -1.89 22.39 3.84
N TRP A 499 -3.07 22.50 3.20
CA TRP A 499 -3.24 22.54 1.75
C TRP A 499 -2.98 23.92 1.14
N TYR A 500 -2.85 24.96 1.94
CA TYR A 500 -2.87 26.36 1.49
C TYR A 500 -1.52 27.08 1.62
N ILE A 501 -0.46 26.39 2.04
CA ILE A 501 0.82 27.01 2.45
C ILE A 501 1.71 27.44 1.27
N TRP A 502 1.40 27.08 0.01
CA TRP A 502 2.20 27.47 -1.15
C TRP A 502 1.53 28.54 -2.02
N ASP A 503 2.24 29.66 -2.21
CA ASP A 503 1.77 30.93 -2.77
C ASP A 503 1.63 30.91 -4.30
N GLY A 504 0.51 31.42 -4.81
CA GLY A 504 0.21 31.53 -6.25
C GLY A 504 -1.15 30.94 -6.61
N ALA A 505 -2.13 31.82 -6.71
CA ALA A 505 -3.54 31.48 -6.83
C ALA A 505 -3.88 30.46 -7.94
N ILE A 506 -4.89 29.63 -7.64
CA ILE A 506 -5.72 28.82 -8.56
C ILE A 506 -5.08 27.52 -9.11
N SER A 507 -4.86 26.51 -8.26
CA SER A 507 -4.99 25.09 -8.66
C SER A 507 -4.80 24.19 -7.44
N ARG A 508 -5.90 24.02 -6.69
CA ARG A 508 -6.01 23.07 -5.58
C ARG A 508 -5.44 21.70 -5.94
N HIS A 509 -4.98 20.95 -4.94
CA HIS A 509 -4.80 19.49 -4.99
C HIS A 509 -6.16 18.77 -4.94
N GLN A 510 -7.13 19.23 -5.73
CA GLN A 510 -8.44 18.58 -5.87
C GLN A 510 -8.28 17.35 -6.73
N GLY A 511 -8.27 16.19 -6.09
CA GLY A 511 -8.20 14.92 -6.78
C GLY A 511 -9.32 14.74 -7.78
N THR A 512 -8.95 14.25 -8.95
CA THR A 512 -9.60 13.19 -9.76
C THR A 512 -11.09 13.26 -10.13
N TYR A 513 -11.89 14.21 -9.62
CA TYR A 513 -13.33 14.25 -9.84
C TYR A 513 -13.87 15.67 -9.97
N VAL A 514 -13.39 16.43 -10.95
CA VAL A 514 -14.10 17.65 -11.38
C VAL A 514 -15.42 17.33 -12.10
N GLY A 515 -15.83 16.06 -12.21
CA GLY A 515 -17.23 15.68 -12.45
C GLY A 515 -18.17 16.11 -11.32
N ALA A 516 -17.68 16.24 -10.09
CA ALA A 516 -18.43 16.76 -8.94
C ALA A 516 -18.39 18.29 -8.85
N ARG A 517 -18.22 18.99 -9.98
CA ARG A 517 -18.29 20.46 -10.03
C ARG A 517 -19.67 20.96 -9.61
N ASP A 518 -20.71 20.12 -9.70
CA ASP A 518 -22.13 20.46 -9.48
C ASP A 518 -22.89 19.61 -8.44
N TRP A 519 -22.37 18.46 -7.96
CA TRP A 519 -23.18 17.54 -7.13
C TRP A 519 -23.10 17.72 -5.61
N TYR A 520 -21.98 18.22 -5.07
CA TYR A 520 -21.78 18.38 -3.64
C TYR A 520 -21.53 19.86 -3.35
N SER A 521 -22.52 20.52 -2.74
CA SER A 521 -22.62 21.97 -2.62
C SER A 521 -21.32 22.66 -2.18
N THR A 522 -20.99 23.74 -2.88
CA THR A 522 -20.04 24.77 -2.44
C THR A 522 -20.35 25.24 -1.02
N SER A 523 -19.35 25.55 -0.20
CA SER A 523 -19.60 26.51 0.89
C SER A 523 -19.91 27.90 0.31
N ASP A 524 -20.65 28.71 1.05
CA ASP A 524 -21.13 30.03 0.59
C ASP A 524 -19.99 31.05 0.37
N ASP A 525 -18.76 30.69 0.75
CA ASP A 525 -17.50 31.40 0.48
C ASP A 525 -16.80 30.95 -0.83
N GLY A 526 -17.42 30.07 -1.62
CA GLY A 526 -16.83 29.51 -2.84
C GLY A 526 -15.76 28.43 -2.62
N ILE A 527 -15.55 28.02 -1.37
CA ILE A 527 -14.58 26.99 -1.01
C ILE A 527 -15.20 25.60 -1.19
N LYS A 528 -14.41 24.64 -1.68
CA LYS A 528 -14.85 23.26 -1.96
C LYS A 528 -13.97 22.35 -1.12
N THR A 529 -14.56 21.48 -0.33
CA THR A 529 -13.85 20.87 0.80
C THR A 529 -13.55 19.41 0.51
N SER A 530 -12.30 19.03 0.69
CA SER A 530 -11.75 17.74 0.31
C SER A 530 -11.11 17.10 1.54
N ASN A 531 -11.42 15.84 1.84
CA ASN A 531 -10.66 15.07 2.83
C ASN A 531 -9.22 14.95 2.29
N GLY A 532 -8.25 15.57 2.99
CA GLY A 532 -6.91 15.92 2.47
C GLY A 532 -5.97 14.77 2.11
N VAL A 533 -4.80 15.12 1.54
CA VAL A 533 -3.66 14.37 0.91
C VAL A 533 -4.02 13.24 -0.05
N PHE A 534 -5.01 12.42 0.28
CA PHE A 534 -5.36 11.17 -0.41
C PHE A 534 -6.83 11.13 -0.88
N ASN A 535 -7.40 12.32 -1.17
CA ASN A 535 -8.68 12.50 -1.85
C ASN A 535 -9.92 11.95 -1.08
N SER A 536 -11.10 12.15 -1.68
CA SER A 536 -12.41 12.22 -1.06
C SER A 536 -12.93 10.86 -0.53
N HIS A 537 -12.64 9.74 -1.19
CA HIS A 537 -13.15 8.39 -0.92
C HIS A 537 -12.22 7.50 -0.06
N GLY A 538 -11.14 8.03 0.53
CA GLY A 538 -10.18 7.24 1.33
C GLY A 538 -10.78 6.52 2.55
N VAL A 539 -9.99 5.63 3.18
CA VAL A 539 -10.37 4.83 4.35
C VAL A 539 -10.78 5.73 5.51
N GLN A 540 -11.92 5.41 6.15
CA GLN A 540 -12.48 6.23 7.21
C GLN A 540 -11.92 5.87 8.58
N ASN A 541 -11.63 6.87 9.41
CA ASN A 541 -11.24 6.65 10.80
C ASN A 541 -12.49 6.54 11.70
N PRO A 542 -12.50 5.65 12.70
CA PRO A 542 -13.59 5.55 13.66
C PRO A 542 -13.58 6.70 14.67
N PHE A 543 -14.74 6.99 15.25
CA PHE A 543 -14.87 7.93 16.37
C PHE A 543 -14.42 7.30 17.68
N ILE A 544 -13.69 8.04 18.49
CA ILE A 544 -13.17 7.55 19.77
C ILE A 544 -13.90 8.28 20.90
N PRO A 545 -14.84 7.63 21.61
CA PRO A 545 -15.47 8.21 22.79
C PRO A 545 -14.50 8.27 23.96
N HIS A 546 -14.34 9.45 24.54
CA HIS A 546 -13.53 9.66 25.74
C HIS A 546 -13.94 10.93 26.50
N ASN A 547 -14.13 10.84 27.81
CA ASN A 547 -14.45 11.95 28.73
C ASN A 547 -15.54 12.92 28.20
N GLY A 548 -16.64 12.37 27.68
CA GLY A 548 -17.81 13.12 27.22
C GLY A 548 -17.67 13.71 25.81
N ARG A 549 -16.60 13.35 25.08
CA ARG A 549 -16.32 13.82 23.73
C ARG A 549 -16.12 12.65 22.77
N LEU A 550 -16.38 12.88 21.50
CA LEU A 550 -15.92 12.04 20.41
C LEU A 550 -14.70 12.68 19.75
N PHE A 551 -13.64 11.89 19.56
CA PHE A 551 -12.44 12.31 18.86
C PHE A 551 -12.34 11.60 17.52
N ILE A 552 -11.89 12.32 16.52
CA ILE A 552 -11.61 11.76 15.20
C ILE A 552 -10.47 12.54 14.56
N HIS A 553 -9.74 11.91 13.65
CA HIS A 553 -8.83 12.64 12.78
C HIS A 553 -9.32 12.62 11.33
N ARG A 554 -9.00 13.70 10.62
CA ARG A 554 -9.29 13.90 9.20
C ARG A 554 -8.11 14.55 8.55
N SER A 555 -7.57 13.88 7.54
CA SER A 555 -6.28 14.23 6.96
C SER A 555 -5.23 14.37 8.08
N ASN A 556 -4.70 15.55 8.31
CA ASN A 556 -3.74 15.87 9.36
C ASN A 556 -4.30 16.73 10.48
N ALA A 557 -5.63 16.74 10.67
CA ALA A 557 -6.27 17.44 11.77
C ALA A 557 -6.94 16.48 12.75
N ILE A 558 -6.84 16.79 14.05
CA ILE A 558 -7.63 16.14 15.10
C ILE A 558 -8.81 17.04 15.44
N ILE A 559 -9.99 16.44 15.55
CA ILE A 559 -11.26 17.13 15.81
C ILE A 559 -11.90 16.49 17.04
N ALA A 560 -12.29 17.35 17.98
CA ALA A 560 -13.04 16.97 19.17
C ALA A 560 -14.47 17.49 19.10
N LEU A 561 -15.43 16.58 19.23
CA LEU A 561 -16.86 16.85 19.25
C LEU A 561 -17.40 16.61 20.65
N GLY A 562 -18.14 17.57 21.19
CA GLY A 562 -18.71 17.46 22.53
C GLY A 562 -19.84 18.47 22.75
N THR A 563 -20.36 18.53 23.97
CA THR A 563 -21.44 19.46 24.37
C THR A 563 -20.91 20.73 25.06
N GLY A 564 -19.60 20.85 25.20
CA GLY A 564 -18.93 21.99 25.80
C GLY A 564 -18.84 23.20 24.88
N THR A 565 -18.35 24.30 25.45
CA THR A 565 -18.13 25.56 24.73
C THR A 565 -17.05 25.38 23.65
N SER A 566 -17.33 25.88 22.44
CA SER A 566 -16.35 25.88 21.37
C SER A 566 -15.15 26.76 21.72
N GLN A 567 -13.97 26.18 21.64
CA GLN A 567 -12.65 26.81 21.72
C GLN A 567 -12.05 27.02 20.32
N GLY A 568 -12.74 26.58 19.27
CA GLY A 568 -12.37 26.80 17.86
C GLY A 568 -11.07 26.12 17.43
N LYS A 569 -10.49 26.67 16.36
CA LYS A 569 -9.22 26.24 15.79
C LYS A 569 -8.08 26.47 16.77
N LYS A 570 -7.25 25.46 16.98
CA LYS A 570 -5.98 25.59 17.68
C LYS A 570 -4.88 25.97 16.71
N ASN A 571 -3.83 26.62 17.24
CA ASN A 571 -2.67 26.95 16.45
C ASN A 571 -2.13 25.70 15.77
N TYR A 572 -1.82 25.87 14.49
CA TYR A 572 -1.09 24.93 13.69
C TYR A 572 0.16 24.42 14.44
N LEU A 573 0.35 23.11 14.43
CA LEU A 573 1.48 22.47 15.11
C LEU A 573 2.59 22.13 14.10
N PRO A 574 3.71 22.89 14.08
CA PRO A 574 4.79 22.69 13.13
C PRO A 574 5.62 21.43 13.45
N VAL A 575 6.17 20.83 12.40
CA VAL A 575 7.09 19.69 12.45
C VAL A 575 8.47 20.14 12.90
N GLN A 576 9.15 19.20 13.55
CA GLN A 576 10.57 19.23 13.88
C GLN A 576 11.18 17.93 13.38
N SER A 577 12.38 17.98 12.80
CA SER A 577 13.07 16.80 12.30
C SER A 577 13.72 16.04 13.46
N SER A 578 13.53 14.71 13.49
CA SER A 578 14.27 13.85 14.41
C SER A 578 15.76 13.79 14.06
N GLN A 579 16.62 13.65 15.08
CA GLN A 579 18.07 13.52 14.94
C GLN A 579 18.58 12.07 15.07
N THR A 580 17.70 11.07 15.26
CA THR A 580 18.13 9.68 15.41
C THR A 580 18.57 9.07 14.09
N SER A 581 19.58 8.18 14.12
CA SER A 581 20.05 7.39 12.98
C SER A 581 19.46 5.97 12.96
N VAL A 582 19.27 5.41 11.76
CA VAL A 582 19.02 3.96 11.53
C VAL A 582 20.36 3.25 11.48
N SER A 583 20.44 2.01 11.97
CA SER A 583 21.63 1.18 11.79
C SER A 583 21.76 0.68 10.34
N THR A 584 22.98 0.41 9.90
CA THR A 584 23.27 -0.13 8.56
C THR A 584 23.30 -1.67 8.64
N PRO A 585 22.31 -2.41 8.11
CA PRO A 585 22.33 -3.87 8.09
C PRO A 585 23.31 -4.41 7.03
N ASN A 586 23.59 -5.71 7.08
CA ASN A 586 24.37 -6.40 6.04
C ASN A 586 23.51 -6.63 4.79
N LEU A 587 23.56 -5.67 3.86
CA LEU A 587 22.75 -5.67 2.63
C LEU A 587 23.02 -6.88 1.71
N ASN A 588 24.27 -7.34 1.60
CA ASN A 588 24.61 -8.49 0.75
C ASN A 588 23.97 -9.78 1.26
N SER A 589 23.95 -9.97 2.58
CA SER A 589 23.27 -11.13 3.17
C SER A 589 21.76 -11.08 2.96
N ILE A 590 21.15 -9.89 2.97
CA ILE A 590 19.74 -9.72 2.65
C ILE A 590 19.50 -10.08 1.18
N LEU A 591 20.33 -9.57 0.27
CA LEU A 591 20.21 -9.82 -1.16
C LEU A 591 20.30 -11.32 -1.48
N ASP A 592 21.27 -12.01 -0.88
CA ASP A 592 21.45 -13.45 -1.05
C ASP A 592 20.20 -14.25 -0.61
N ASN A 593 19.55 -13.85 0.49
CA ASN A 593 18.33 -14.51 0.96
C ASN A 593 17.14 -14.26 0.03
N GLU A 594 16.97 -13.03 -0.47
CA GLU A 594 15.87 -12.69 -1.36
C GLU A 594 16.00 -13.37 -2.74
N ILE A 595 17.22 -13.47 -3.27
CA ILE A 595 17.48 -14.19 -4.53
C ILE A 595 17.15 -15.67 -4.40
N GLN A 596 17.47 -16.29 -3.27
CA GLN A 596 17.17 -17.72 -3.06
C GLN A 596 15.67 -18.00 -3.04
N LYS A 597 14.83 -17.07 -2.55
CA LYS A 597 13.37 -17.22 -2.62
C LYS A 597 12.88 -17.31 -4.07
N ILE A 598 13.39 -16.47 -4.96
CA ILE A 598 13.01 -16.47 -6.39
C ILE A 598 13.47 -17.74 -7.08
N VAL A 599 14.75 -18.11 -6.93
CA VAL A 599 15.30 -19.28 -7.61
C VAL A 599 14.63 -20.58 -7.13
N SER A 600 14.31 -20.67 -5.83
CA SER A 600 13.64 -21.84 -5.26
C SER A 600 12.17 -21.95 -5.69
N ALA A 601 11.52 -20.83 -6.04
CA ALA A 601 10.13 -20.83 -6.47
C ALA A 601 9.95 -21.40 -7.88
N GLY A 602 10.95 -21.31 -8.77
CA GLY A 602 10.81 -21.70 -10.18
C GLY A 602 10.39 -20.54 -11.08
N LEU A 603 9.87 -20.84 -12.28
CA LEU A 603 9.46 -19.81 -13.23
C LEU A 603 8.26 -19.05 -12.65
N LEU A 604 8.43 -17.78 -12.28
CA LEU A 604 7.36 -17.01 -11.65
C LEU A 604 6.25 -16.69 -12.66
N LYS A 605 4.99 -16.95 -12.29
CA LYS A 605 3.79 -16.44 -12.99
C LYS A 605 3.73 -14.93 -12.93
N PRO A 606 2.87 -14.25 -13.70
CA PRO A 606 2.54 -12.88 -13.40
C PRO A 606 2.02 -12.65 -11.96
N GLY A 607 2.27 -11.45 -11.44
CA GLY A 607 1.75 -11.04 -10.14
C GLY A 607 0.23 -10.82 -10.17
N TYR A 608 -0.42 -11.20 -9.08
CA TYR A 608 -1.88 -11.10 -8.90
C TYR A 608 -2.30 -9.78 -8.24
N TYR A 609 -1.73 -8.64 -8.65
CA TYR A 609 -2.02 -7.31 -8.10
C TYR A 609 -2.54 -6.32 -9.16
N ASN A 610 -3.74 -5.75 -8.93
CA ASN A 610 -4.30 -4.54 -9.55
C ASN A 610 -3.43 -3.33 -9.17
N GLN A 611 -3.11 -2.52 -10.17
CA GLN A 611 -2.14 -1.43 -10.08
C GLN A 611 -2.73 -0.10 -9.56
N GLY A 612 -3.96 -0.11 -9.04
CA GLY A 612 -4.64 1.09 -8.52
C GLY A 612 -4.82 2.19 -9.59
N GLN A 613 -4.86 1.78 -10.85
CA GLN A 613 -4.83 2.72 -11.97
C GLN A 613 -6.23 3.24 -12.23
N GLY A 614 -6.55 4.39 -11.64
CA GLY A 614 -7.63 5.30 -12.04
C GLY A 614 -8.02 5.09 -13.51
N ASN A 615 -9.32 4.89 -13.76
CA ASN A 615 -9.89 4.69 -15.08
C ASN A 615 -9.24 5.67 -16.08
N ILE A 616 -9.10 5.24 -17.34
CA ILE A 616 -8.64 5.96 -18.53
C ILE A 616 -7.21 5.61 -18.99
N ALA A 617 -7.13 4.73 -19.99
CA ALA A 617 -6.24 4.72 -21.17
C ALA A 617 -4.71 4.96 -21.09
N THR A 618 -4.10 5.30 -19.93
CA THR A 618 -2.71 5.80 -19.88
C THR A 618 -1.72 4.77 -19.34
N TYR A 619 -2.18 3.87 -18.47
CA TYR A 619 -1.33 2.90 -17.78
C TYR A 619 -1.70 1.44 -18.01
N GLY A 620 -2.95 1.13 -18.40
CA GLY A 620 -3.34 -0.20 -18.90
C GLY A 620 -2.61 -0.61 -20.18
N MET A 621 -1.85 0.32 -20.78
CA MET A 621 -0.99 0.13 -21.95
C MET A 621 0.50 0.03 -21.59
N LEU A 622 0.88 0.16 -20.31
CA LEU A 622 2.24 -0.18 -19.87
C LEU A 622 2.40 -1.70 -19.87
N PRO A 623 3.52 -2.24 -20.38
CA PRO A 623 3.94 -3.58 -20.00
C PRO A 623 4.16 -3.54 -18.49
N THR A 624 3.24 -4.16 -17.75
CA THR A 624 3.28 -4.07 -16.31
C THR A 624 4.45 -4.88 -15.77
N TYR A 625 5.04 -4.42 -14.68
CA TYR A 625 6.18 -5.02 -14.00
C TYR A 625 5.91 -6.48 -13.59
N PHE A 626 4.64 -6.82 -13.42
CA PHE A 626 4.22 -8.16 -13.10
C PHE A 626 4.20 -9.11 -14.30
N ILE A 627 4.04 -8.60 -15.53
CA ILE A 627 3.85 -9.44 -16.72
C ILE A 627 5.08 -9.44 -17.63
N ASN A 628 5.98 -8.46 -17.55
CA ASN A 628 7.13 -8.40 -18.46
C ASN A 628 8.26 -9.37 -18.03
N PRO A 629 8.65 -10.35 -18.86
CA PRO A 629 9.76 -11.26 -18.52
C PRO A 629 11.13 -10.55 -18.45
N GLY A 630 11.25 -9.37 -19.07
CA GLY A 630 12.45 -8.53 -19.00
C GLY A 630 12.78 -8.04 -17.60
N ASP A 631 11.78 -7.79 -16.75
CA ASP A 631 12.01 -7.30 -15.38
C ASP A 631 12.65 -8.37 -14.49
N THR A 632 12.24 -9.64 -14.64
CA THR A 632 12.90 -10.77 -13.97
C THR A 632 14.36 -10.89 -14.42
N LEU A 633 14.60 -10.82 -15.73
CA LEU A 633 15.95 -10.88 -16.28
C LEU A 633 16.81 -9.72 -15.78
N MET A 634 16.27 -8.50 -15.79
CA MET A 634 16.96 -7.29 -15.36
C MET A 634 17.32 -7.35 -13.87
N ALA A 635 16.36 -7.62 -13.00
CA ALA A 635 16.61 -7.65 -11.55
C ALA A 635 17.65 -8.69 -11.14
N LEU A 636 17.55 -9.92 -11.68
CA LEU A 636 18.48 -11.00 -11.35
C LEU A 636 19.89 -10.76 -11.91
N THR A 637 20.00 -10.15 -13.10
CA THR A 637 21.30 -9.85 -13.71
C THR A 637 21.98 -8.64 -13.08
N LEU A 638 21.23 -7.65 -12.60
CA LEU A 638 21.75 -6.54 -11.79
C LEU A 638 22.21 -7.03 -10.41
N ALA A 639 21.50 -7.98 -9.79
CA ALA A 639 21.91 -8.56 -8.52
C ALA A 639 23.18 -9.42 -8.62
N TYR A 640 23.35 -10.13 -9.76
CA TYR A 640 24.38 -11.17 -9.94
C TYR A 640 25.79 -10.80 -9.46
N PRO A 641 26.37 -9.61 -9.77
CA PRO A 641 27.73 -9.27 -9.36
C PRO A 641 27.93 -9.28 -7.83
N HIS A 642 26.87 -8.96 -7.08
CA HIS A 642 26.86 -8.77 -5.63
C HIS A 642 26.59 -10.06 -4.83
N LEU A 643 26.28 -11.15 -5.52
CA LEU A 643 25.93 -12.42 -4.89
C LEU A 643 27.14 -13.24 -4.47
N ASN A 644 26.94 -14.09 -3.45
CA ASN A 644 27.89 -15.15 -3.14
C ASN A 644 28.00 -16.19 -4.28
N GLN A 645 29.05 -17.02 -4.27
CA GLN A 645 29.33 -17.95 -5.36
C GLN A 645 28.25 -19.01 -5.58
N THR A 646 27.61 -19.49 -4.50
CA THR A 646 26.51 -20.44 -4.58
C THR A 646 25.33 -19.83 -5.33
N ASN A 647 24.94 -18.61 -4.93
CA ASN A 647 23.82 -17.88 -5.51
C ASN A 647 24.09 -17.45 -6.96
N LYS A 648 25.33 -17.07 -7.29
CA LYS A 648 25.75 -16.85 -8.69
C LYS A 648 25.50 -18.10 -9.55
N THR A 649 25.85 -19.28 -9.04
CA THR A 649 25.64 -20.53 -9.76
C THR A 649 24.15 -20.81 -9.94
N SER A 650 23.36 -20.69 -8.86
CA SER A 650 21.90 -20.88 -8.89
C SER A 650 21.19 -19.92 -9.85
N VAL A 651 21.52 -18.62 -9.84
CA VAL A 651 20.90 -17.63 -10.74
C VAL A 651 21.27 -17.88 -12.19
N ALA A 652 22.54 -18.19 -12.49
CA ALA A 652 22.93 -18.47 -13.87
C ALA A 652 22.19 -19.70 -14.43
N THR A 653 22.08 -20.76 -13.62
CA THR A 653 21.28 -21.95 -13.97
C THR A 653 19.80 -21.61 -14.16
N TYR A 654 19.19 -20.86 -13.24
CA TYR A 654 17.80 -20.44 -13.33
C TYR A 654 17.51 -19.66 -14.62
N LEU A 655 18.34 -18.66 -14.93
CA LEU A 655 18.18 -17.84 -16.13
C LEU A 655 18.38 -18.66 -17.41
N ARG A 656 19.36 -19.57 -17.45
CA ARG A 656 19.68 -20.40 -18.62
C ARG A 656 18.65 -21.48 -18.89
N ASP A 657 18.20 -22.17 -17.86
CA ASP A 657 17.41 -23.40 -18.00
C ASP A 657 15.89 -23.15 -17.94
N LEU A 658 15.46 -22.04 -17.33
CA LEU A 658 14.04 -21.71 -17.17
C LEU A 658 13.68 -20.42 -17.93
N VAL A 659 14.30 -19.29 -17.60
CA VAL A 659 13.84 -17.98 -18.13
C VAL A 659 14.14 -17.83 -19.62
N TRP A 660 15.36 -18.17 -20.05
CA TRP A 660 15.80 -17.99 -21.43
C TRP A 660 15.00 -18.82 -22.44
N PRO A 661 14.84 -20.15 -22.26
CA PRO A 661 14.11 -20.97 -23.22
C PRO A 661 12.63 -20.61 -23.27
N GLU A 662 12.03 -20.19 -22.15
CA GLU A 662 10.61 -19.91 -22.10
C GLU A 662 10.21 -18.55 -22.68
N TYR A 663 11.01 -17.51 -22.44
CA TYR A 663 10.60 -16.15 -22.76
C TYR A 663 11.46 -15.45 -23.80
N PHE A 664 12.74 -15.81 -23.96
CA PHE A 664 13.64 -15.06 -24.84
C PHE A 664 13.96 -15.81 -26.14
N SER A 665 13.92 -17.14 -26.15
CA SER A 665 14.24 -17.95 -27.33
C SER A 665 13.00 -18.62 -27.95
N PRO A 666 12.80 -18.61 -29.28
CA PRO A 666 13.56 -17.89 -30.32
C PRO A 666 13.00 -16.51 -30.66
N ILE A 667 11.77 -16.18 -30.23
CA ILE A 667 11.01 -15.03 -30.75
C ILE A 667 11.00 -13.85 -29.77
N ALA A 668 11.49 -14.01 -28.53
CA ALA A 668 11.39 -13.05 -27.42
C ALA A 668 9.97 -12.49 -27.17
N TYR A 669 9.30 -13.07 -26.17
CA TYR A 669 8.00 -12.64 -25.66
C TYR A 669 8.11 -11.32 -24.89
N SER A 670 7.06 -10.52 -24.96
CA SER A 670 6.95 -9.25 -24.22
C SER A 670 6.05 -9.36 -23.00
N GLN A 671 5.26 -10.43 -22.90
CA GLN A 671 4.41 -10.72 -21.74
C GLN A 671 4.49 -12.20 -21.37
N GLN A 672 4.63 -12.47 -20.07
CA GLN A 672 4.47 -13.77 -19.43
C GLN A 672 3.00 -14.19 -19.50
N GLY A 673 2.72 -15.49 -19.64
CA GLY A 673 1.36 -16.03 -19.59
C GLY A 673 0.96 -16.42 -18.18
N TRP A 674 -0.34 -16.53 -17.92
CA TRP A 674 -0.90 -16.92 -16.62
C TRP A 674 -1.14 -18.43 -16.49
N SER A 675 -1.11 -19.15 -17.61
CA SER A 675 -1.28 -20.61 -17.65
C SER A 675 -0.06 -21.40 -17.17
N GLU A 676 1.11 -20.77 -17.06
CA GLU A 676 2.41 -21.41 -16.83
C GLU A 676 3.10 -20.83 -15.59
N GLY A 677 3.98 -21.59 -14.94
CA GLY A 677 4.83 -21.14 -13.85
C GLY A 677 4.26 -21.32 -12.44
N GLU A 678 4.89 -20.65 -11.48
CA GLU A 678 4.72 -20.77 -10.03
C GLU A 678 4.25 -19.44 -9.42
N GLU A 679 3.36 -19.52 -8.43
CA GLU A 679 2.69 -18.34 -7.91
C GLU A 679 3.64 -17.38 -7.20
N ARG A 680 3.59 -16.09 -7.56
CA ARG A 680 4.34 -15.04 -6.85
C ARG A 680 3.81 -14.79 -5.43
N HIS A 681 2.51 -14.99 -5.23
CA HIS A 681 1.84 -14.73 -3.97
C HIS A 681 1.14 -15.98 -3.45
N PRO A 682 1.20 -16.23 -2.12
CA PRO A 682 0.60 -17.40 -1.50
C PRO A 682 -0.91 -17.21 -1.31
N ALA A 683 -1.64 -16.68 -2.30
CA ALA A 683 -3.09 -16.52 -2.23
C ALA A 683 -3.78 -17.67 -2.98
N VAL A 684 -4.74 -18.35 -2.33
CA VAL A 684 -5.62 -19.27 -3.07
C VAL A 684 -6.55 -18.41 -3.93
N ARG A 685 -6.60 -18.72 -5.23
CA ARG A 685 -7.47 -17.99 -6.16
C ARG A 685 -8.81 -18.69 -6.36
N PRO A 686 -9.87 -17.92 -6.66
CA PRO A 686 -11.17 -18.48 -7.03
C PRO A 686 -11.07 -19.48 -8.20
N PRO A 687 -11.86 -20.58 -8.21
CA PRO A 687 -11.86 -21.55 -9.29
C PRO A 687 -12.11 -20.94 -10.68
N GLU A 688 -13.00 -19.95 -10.78
CA GLU A 688 -13.30 -19.25 -12.02
C GLU A 688 -12.09 -18.47 -12.56
N VAL A 689 -11.28 -17.91 -11.66
CA VAL A 689 -10.05 -17.20 -12.01
C VAL A 689 -9.00 -18.20 -12.48
N VAL A 690 -8.83 -19.32 -11.78
CA VAL A 690 -7.91 -20.40 -12.21
C VAL A 690 -8.31 -20.98 -13.57
N GLY A 691 -9.60 -21.13 -13.84
CA GLY A 691 -10.11 -21.54 -15.15
C GLY A 691 -9.78 -20.55 -16.26
N ASP A 692 -9.97 -19.25 -16.02
CA ASP A 692 -9.70 -18.21 -17.03
C ASP A 692 -8.21 -18.10 -17.40
N TYR A 693 -7.29 -18.39 -16.47
CA TYR A 693 -5.85 -18.33 -16.71
C TYR A 693 -5.40 -19.19 -17.90
N GLN A 694 -6.12 -20.26 -18.20
CA GLN A 694 -5.84 -21.14 -19.34
C GLN A 694 -5.99 -20.42 -20.69
N ASN A 695 -6.75 -19.33 -20.74
CA ASN A 695 -7.01 -18.54 -21.95
C ASN A 695 -5.97 -17.41 -22.18
N HIS A 696 -5.02 -17.23 -21.26
CA HIS A 696 -4.03 -16.15 -21.31
C HIS A 696 -2.58 -16.69 -21.40
N PRO A 697 -2.18 -17.31 -22.53
CA PRO A 697 -0.81 -17.76 -22.74
C PRO A 697 0.14 -16.57 -22.91
N LYS A 698 1.45 -16.82 -22.85
CA LYS A 698 2.48 -15.79 -23.14
C LYS A 698 2.28 -15.16 -24.52
N GLN A 699 2.46 -13.83 -24.61
CA GLN A 699 2.11 -13.07 -25.81
C GLN A 699 3.28 -12.23 -26.34
N LEU A 700 3.27 -12.05 -27.66
CA LEU A 700 4.00 -10.98 -28.35
C LEU A 700 3.09 -9.76 -28.36
N TYR A 701 3.10 -9.00 -27.27
CA TYR A 701 2.40 -7.73 -27.17
C TYR A 701 2.78 -6.80 -28.33
N SER A 702 1.77 -6.30 -29.04
CA SER A 702 1.93 -5.53 -30.27
C SER A 702 1.59 -4.04 -30.16
N ASN A 703 1.13 -3.55 -28.99
CA ASN A 703 0.59 -2.19 -28.85
C ASN A 703 1.13 -1.42 -27.62
N GLY A 704 2.42 -1.08 -27.60
CA GLY A 704 2.97 -0.08 -26.68
C GLY A 704 2.92 1.31 -27.30
N HIS A 705 2.78 2.36 -26.48
CA HIS A 705 2.94 3.73 -26.97
C HIS A 705 4.35 3.93 -27.55
N ALA A 706 4.45 4.45 -28.77
CA ALA A 706 5.67 4.66 -29.57
C ALA A 706 6.52 3.42 -29.98
N TRP A 707 6.31 2.22 -29.44
CA TRP A 707 7.10 1.02 -29.77
C TRP A 707 6.29 -0.30 -29.76
N ASN A 708 6.75 -1.29 -30.52
CA ASN A 708 6.08 -2.59 -30.68
C ASN A 708 6.64 -3.70 -29.77
N TYR A 709 7.66 -3.40 -28.96
CA TYR A 709 8.28 -4.30 -27.98
C TYR A 709 8.87 -3.46 -26.83
N PRO A 710 8.73 -3.85 -25.54
CA PRO A 710 9.25 -3.08 -24.40
C PRO A 710 10.75 -2.82 -24.55
N GLN A 711 11.13 -1.57 -24.80
CA GLN A 711 12.51 -1.26 -25.19
C GLN A 711 13.51 -1.48 -24.05
N HIS A 712 13.13 -1.26 -22.79
CA HIS A 712 13.99 -1.56 -21.63
C HIS A 712 14.38 -3.05 -21.54
N ASN A 713 13.70 -3.98 -22.20
CA ASN A 713 14.15 -5.38 -22.26
C ASN A 713 15.49 -5.53 -22.99
N LEU A 714 15.84 -4.62 -23.91
CA LEU A 714 17.15 -4.60 -24.57
C LEU A 714 18.27 -4.26 -23.56
N TYR A 715 17.96 -3.45 -22.55
CA TYR A 715 18.85 -3.20 -21.40
C TYR A 715 19.04 -4.47 -20.55
N ALA A 716 17.95 -5.20 -20.28
CA ALA A 716 18.01 -6.47 -19.57
C ALA A 716 18.88 -7.50 -20.31
N LEU A 717 18.76 -7.61 -21.64
CA LEU A 717 19.59 -8.48 -22.47
C LEU A 717 21.07 -8.08 -22.42
N TRP A 718 21.36 -6.78 -22.42
CA TRP A 718 22.73 -6.30 -22.22
C TRP A 718 23.30 -6.72 -20.87
N LYS A 719 22.58 -6.47 -19.77
CA LYS A 719 23.04 -6.86 -18.43
C LYS A 719 23.19 -8.37 -18.29
N TYR A 720 22.33 -9.17 -18.94
CA TYR A 720 22.49 -10.62 -19.03
C TYR A 720 23.80 -11.01 -19.72
N ALA A 721 24.11 -10.39 -20.87
CA ALA A 721 25.37 -10.64 -21.57
C ALA A 721 26.59 -10.17 -20.78
N ALA A 722 26.52 -9.01 -20.14
CA ALA A 722 27.65 -8.41 -19.43
C ALA A 722 27.98 -9.13 -18.11
N ASN A 723 26.96 -9.49 -17.34
CA ASN A 723 27.14 -9.94 -15.96
C ASN A 723 27.21 -11.46 -15.81
N ILE A 724 26.53 -12.23 -16.69
CA ILE A 724 26.55 -13.69 -16.63
C ILE A 724 27.68 -14.23 -17.53
N PRO A 725 28.56 -15.12 -17.02
CA PRO A 725 29.63 -15.71 -17.84
C PRO A 725 29.07 -16.47 -19.03
N GLU A 726 29.70 -16.33 -20.21
CA GLU A 726 29.26 -16.98 -21.45
C GLU A 726 29.22 -18.53 -21.35
N SER A 727 29.98 -19.13 -20.43
CA SER A 727 29.89 -20.57 -20.13
C SER A 727 28.56 -21.01 -19.51
N ALA A 728 27.74 -20.08 -19.04
CA ALA A 728 26.49 -20.33 -18.33
C ALA A 728 25.28 -19.66 -18.97
N ARG A 729 25.41 -19.14 -20.20
CA ARG A 729 24.32 -18.50 -20.97
C ARG A 729 24.54 -18.70 -22.48
N PRO A 730 23.59 -18.35 -23.35
CA PRO A 730 23.84 -18.27 -24.80
C PRO A 730 24.99 -17.32 -25.14
N THR A 731 25.56 -17.51 -26.33
CA THR A 731 26.66 -16.66 -26.79
C THR A 731 26.25 -15.20 -26.87
N THR A 732 27.21 -14.31 -26.64
CA THR A 732 26.95 -12.85 -26.72
C THR A 732 26.38 -12.46 -28.09
N ARG A 733 26.81 -13.17 -29.15
CA ARG A 733 26.30 -13.00 -30.50
C ARG A 733 24.81 -13.38 -30.65
N GLN A 734 24.39 -14.52 -30.10
CA GLN A 734 22.99 -14.95 -30.15
C GLN A 734 22.06 -13.95 -29.44
N ILE A 735 22.50 -13.41 -28.30
CA ILE A 735 21.74 -12.40 -27.55
C ILE A 735 21.62 -11.11 -28.35
N TYR A 736 22.72 -10.69 -29.01
CA TYR A 736 22.71 -9.53 -29.90
C TYR A 736 21.78 -9.71 -31.10
N ASP A 737 21.84 -10.84 -31.80
CA ASP A 737 20.99 -11.09 -32.97
C ASP A 737 19.49 -11.08 -32.59
N LEU A 738 19.15 -11.59 -31.40
CA LEU A 738 17.80 -11.49 -30.83
C LEU A 738 17.41 -10.03 -30.55
N ALA A 739 18.27 -9.26 -29.87
CA ALA A 739 18.04 -7.84 -29.59
C ALA A 739 17.87 -7.02 -30.89
N LYS A 740 18.69 -7.30 -31.91
CA LYS A 740 18.62 -6.68 -33.25
C LYS A 740 17.29 -6.95 -33.95
N SER A 741 16.68 -8.11 -33.72
CA SER A 741 15.35 -8.41 -34.26
C SER A 741 14.21 -7.58 -33.64
N LYS A 742 14.47 -6.95 -32.48
CA LYS A 742 13.47 -6.21 -31.70
C LYS A 742 13.69 -4.71 -31.66
N VAL A 743 14.93 -4.24 -31.79
CA VAL A 743 15.25 -2.81 -31.78
C VAL A 743 14.55 -2.11 -32.95
N LYS A 744 13.90 -0.97 -32.66
CA LYS A 744 13.30 -0.11 -33.67
C LYS A 744 13.72 1.32 -33.38
N VAL A 745 14.03 2.08 -34.44
CA VAL A 745 14.32 3.52 -34.36
C VAL A 745 13.20 4.25 -35.12
N PRO A 746 12.03 4.46 -34.50
CA PRO A 746 10.93 5.13 -35.17
C PRO A 746 11.21 6.63 -35.27
N ALA A 747 11.00 7.23 -36.44
CA ALA A 747 11.01 8.68 -36.61
C ALA A 747 9.68 9.25 -36.10
N THR A 748 9.53 9.45 -34.78
CA THR A 748 8.31 10.05 -34.22
C THR A 748 8.58 11.47 -33.73
N SER A 749 7.93 12.43 -34.39
CA SER A 749 7.81 13.84 -33.98
C SER A 749 6.57 14.08 -33.10
N ASP A 750 5.98 13.01 -32.54
CA ASP A 750 4.72 13.10 -31.84
C ASP A 750 4.89 13.81 -30.48
N SER A 751 4.56 15.10 -30.51
CA SER A 751 4.61 16.01 -29.38
C SER A 751 3.81 15.53 -28.17
N TYR A 752 2.79 14.69 -28.37
CA TYR A 752 1.98 14.15 -27.27
C TYR A 752 2.81 13.23 -26.39
N PHE A 753 3.45 12.21 -26.95
CA PHE A 753 4.25 11.25 -26.17
C PHE A 753 5.46 11.91 -25.52
N MET A 754 6.10 12.80 -26.27
CA MET A 754 7.28 13.54 -25.81
C MET A 754 6.99 14.46 -24.61
N THR A 755 5.73 14.84 -24.40
CA THR A 755 5.30 15.73 -23.29
C THR A 755 4.56 14.98 -22.17
N ASN A 756 3.84 13.91 -22.50
CA ASN A 756 2.84 13.30 -21.62
C ASN A 756 3.21 11.89 -21.11
N ALA A 757 4.27 11.27 -21.64
CA ALA A 757 4.69 9.90 -21.31
C ALA A 757 6.21 9.80 -21.03
N PRO A 758 6.73 10.44 -19.96
CA PRO A 758 8.18 10.47 -19.69
C PRO A 758 8.79 9.08 -19.46
N TYR A 759 8.02 8.12 -18.95
CA TYR A 759 8.43 6.73 -18.78
C TYR A 759 8.69 6.04 -20.13
N ASP A 760 7.89 6.29 -21.17
CA ASP A 760 8.14 5.69 -22.49
C ASP A 760 9.45 6.18 -23.11
N ILE A 761 9.81 7.44 -22.82
CA ILE A 761 11.11 8.01 -23.20
C ILE A 761 12.23 7.31 -22.42
N ASN A 762 12.07 7.14 -21.10
CA ASN A 762 13.06 6.43 -20.27
C ASN A 762 13.27 4.98 -20.76
N SER A 763 12.19 4.26 -21.10
CA SER A 763 12.23 2.90 -21.66
C SER A 763 13.04 2.83 -22.95
N GLN A 764 12.82 3.78 -23.86
CA GLN A 764 13.56 3.87 -25.12
C GLN A 764 15.03 4.21 -24.90
N ILE A 765 15.33 5.17 -24.03
CA ILE A 765 16.72 5.51 -23.66
C ILE A 765 17.44 4.29 -23.09
N ALA A 766 16.82 3.60 -22.12
CA ALA A 766 17.36 2.38 -21.53
C ALA A 766 17.62 1.32 -22.61
N GLY A 767 16.64 1.10 -23.49
CA GLY A 767 16.72 0.14 -24.57
C GLY A 767 17.82 0.43 -25.59
N TYR A 768 17.95 1.67 -26.04
CA TYR A 768 18.98 2.10 -26.99
C TYR A 768 20.37 2.04 -26.37
N ASN A 769 20.53 2.48 -25.13
CA ASN A 769 21.79 2.32 -24.41
C ASN A 769 22.17 0.84 -24.30
N GLY A 770 21.24 -0.01 -23.83
CA GLY A 770 21.44 -1.45 -23.75
C GLY A 770 21.83 -2.09 -25.09
N PHE A 771 21.13 -1.74 -26.17
CA PHE A 771 21.42 -2.24 -27.52
C PHE A 771 22.83 -1.86 -27.98
N LEU A 772 23.25 -0.60 -27.82
CA LEU A 772 24.57 -0.11 -28.24
C LEU A 772 25.71 -0.76 -27.46
N GLN A 773 25.51 -1.02 -26.17
CA GLN A 773 26.48 -1.72 -25.33
C GLN A 773 26.56 -3.20 -25.70
N LEU A 774 25.42 -3.86 -25.89
CA LEU A 774 25.36 -5.25 -26.34
C LEU A 774 26.00 -5.44 -27.73
N GLN A 775 25.77 -4.51 -28.66
CA GLN A 775 26.43 -4.51 -29.97
C GLN A 775 27.96 -4.45 -29.84
N THR A 776 28.45 -3.65 -28.89
CA THR A 776 29.89 -3.51 -28.62
C THR A 776 30.45 -4.82 -28.07
N LEU A 777 29.79 -5.42 -27.07
CA LEU A 777 30.17 -6.71 -26.50
C LEU A 777 30.15 -7.84 -27.53
N ALA A 778 29.23 -7.81 -28.49
CA ALA A 778 29.14 -8.79 -29.57
C ALA A 778 30.16 -8.58 -30.70
N GLY A 779 30.97 -7.51 -30.66
CA GLY A 779 31.93 -7.18 -31.72
C GLY A 779 31.26 -6.71 -33.02
N MET A 780 30.04 -6.17 -32.96
CA MET A 780 29.20 -5.88 -34.13
C MET A 780 29.17 -4.41 -34.56
N VAL A 781 30.01 -3.58 -33.95
CA VAL A 781 30.09 -2.13 -34.19
C VAL A 781 30.32 -1.81 -35.67
N SER A 782 31.26 -2.50 -36.32
CA SER A 782 31.58 -2.24 -37.74
C SER A 782 30.55 -2.86 -38.68
N THR A 783 30.13 -4.10 -38.41
CA THR A 783 29.20 -4.84 -39.29
C THR A 783 27.82 -4.19 -39.37
N ASP A 784 27.34 -3.62 -38.26
CA ASP A 784 26.03 -2.97 -38.16
C ASP A 784 26.16 -1.45 -37.91
N GLY A 785 27.18 -0.81 -38.49
CA GLY A 785 27.54 0.59 -38.24
C GLY A 785 26.44 1.62 -38.58
N THR A 786 25.67 1.38 -39.65
CA THR A 786 24.53 2.25 -40.00
C THR A 786 23.43 2.20 -38.93
N LEU A 787 23.08 1.00 -38.46
CA LEU A 787 22.10 0.84 -37.39
C LEU A 787 22.59 1.50 -36.10
N ARG A 788 23.88 1.32 -35.77
CA ARG A 788 24.51 1.98 -34.62
C ARG A 788 24.35 3.50 -34.67
N THR A 789 24.65 4.10 -35.82
CA THR A 789 24.55 5.55 -36.03
C THR A 789 23.12 6.04 -35.80
N ASN A 790 22.13 5.35 -36.40
CA ASN A 790 20.73 5.69 -36.24
C ASN A 790 20.27 5.61 -34.77
N VAL A 791 20.62 4.52 -34.07
CA VAL A 791 20.28 4.34 -32.66
C VAL A 791 20.97 5.40 -31.78
N THR A 792 22.23 5.73 -32.08
CA THR A 792 22.99 6.74 -31.32
C THR A 792 22.39 8.13 -31.47
N ASN A 793 22.02 8.53 -32.69
CA ASN A 793 21.40 9.81 -32.96
C ASN A 793 20.06 9.95 -32.23
N GLU A 794 19.24 8.90 -32.25
CA GLU A 794 17.95 8.91 -31.55
C GLU A 794 18.12 8.93 -30.04
N LEU A 795 19.06 8.16 -29.49
CA LEU A 795 19.41 8.21 -28.06
C LEU A 795 19.80 9.64 -27.63
N ASN A 796 20.68 10.31 -28.38
CA ASN A 796 21.11 11.67 -28.08
C ASN A 796 19.97 12.69 -28.16
N ARG A 797 19.07 12.54 -29.14
CA ARG A 797 17.86 13.36 -29.29
C ARG A 797 16.95 13.19 -28.07
N LEU A 798 16.68 11.95 -27.67
CA LEU A 798 15.82 11.64 -26.53
C LEU A 798 16.43 12.11 -25.21
N LEU A 799 17.74 11.95 -25.00
CA LEU A 799 18.44 12.46 -23.81
C LEU A 799 18.32 13.99 -23.70
N THR A 800 18.64 14.71 -24.78
CA THR A 800 18.54 16.18 -24.83
C THR A 800 17.11 16.65 -24.56
N TRP A 801 16.13 16.00 -25.18
CA TRP A 801 14.73 16.29 -24.93
C TRP A 801 14.34 16.00 -23.47
N ARG A 802 14.74 14.84 -22.92
CA ARG A 802 14.34 14.42 -21.59
C ARG A 802 14.75 15.42 -20.50
N ALA A 803 15.95 15.99 -20.60
CA ALA A 803 16.43 17.00 -19.66
C ALA A 803 15.79 18.38 -19.88
N SER A 804 15.66 18.82 -21.14
CA SER A 804 15.09 20.13 -21.47
C SER A 804 13.59 20.21 -21.15
N ALA A 805 12.83 19.17 -21.51
CA ALA A 805 11.38 19.07 -21.27
C ALA A 805 11.02 18.47 -19.90
N PHE A 806 11.98 18.19 -19.02
CA PHE A 806 11.70 17.70 -17.67
C PHE A 806 10.76 18.67 -16.94
N SER A 807 9.63 18.16 -16.47
CA SER A 807 8.65 18.86 -15.67
C SER A 807 8.27 18.00 -14.47
N LYS A 808 8.05 18.64 -13.33
CA LYS A 808 7.49 17.96 -12.14
C LYS A 808 6.08 17.40 -12.41
N GLU A 809 5.35 18.03 -13.32
CA GLU A 809 4.03 17.62 -13.79
C GLU A 809 4.18 16.85 -15.12
N SER A 810 3.72 15.61 -15.17
CA SER A 810 3.52 14.86 -16.42
C SER A 810 2.04 14.82 -16.75
N PHE A 811 1.61 15.54 -17.78
CA PHE A 811 0.20 15.59 -18.21
C PHE A 811 -0.20 14.28 -18.90
N SER A 812 -1.48 13.90 -18.86
CA SER A 812 -1.99 12.73 -19.59
C SER A 812 -3.28 12.95 -20.37
N PHE A 813 -3.98 14.09 -20.21
CA PHE A 813 -5.14 14.41 -21.05
C PHE A 813 -5.23 15.95 -21.31
N PRO A 814 -6.21 16.47 -22.08
CA PRO A 814 -6.37 17.92 -22.36
C PRO A 814 -7.48 18.74 -21.64
N THR A 815 -8.46 18.16 -20.91
CA THR A 815 -9.43 18.85 -20.00
C THR A 815 -9.03 19.12 -18.52
N ASP A 816 -9.22 20.32 -17.97
CA ASP A 816 -8.77 20.76 -16.62
C ASP A 816 -9.21 19.94 -15.37
N SER A 817 -9.93 18.83 -15.54
CA SER A 817 -10.74 18.19 -14.51
C SER A 817 -10.03 17.14 -13.61
N ILE A 818 -8.83 16.67 -13.98
CA ILE A 818 -8.24 15.47 -13.35
C ILE A 818 -6.74 15.67 -12.99
N ARG A 819 -6.15 16.84 -13.27
CA ARG A 819 -4.78 16.86 -13.86
C ARG A 819 -3.64 17.45 -13.08
N HIS A 820 -3.88 17.96 -11.89
CA HIS A 820 -2.82 18.64 -11.15
C HIS A 820 -2.38 17.77 -9.97
N LYS A 821 -1.19 17.17 -10.16
CA LYS A 821 -0.20 16.88 -9.11
C LYS A 821 -0.23 15.48 -8.48
N TYR A 822 0.99 15.00 -8.14
CA TYR A 822 1.41 13.71 -7.55
C TYR A 822 1.85 12.59 -8.49
N ASP A 823 2.33 12.93 -9.68
CA ASP A 823 2.84 11.96 -10.64
C ASP A 823 4.36 12.06 -10.89
N THR A 824 5.08 12.74 -9.98
CA THR A 824 6.52 12.96 -10.06
C THR A 824 7.28 11.66 -10.31
N ALA A 825 6.82 10.54 -9.76
CA ALA A 825 7.43 9.23 -9.94
C ALA A 825 7.46 8.74 -11.40
N ARG A 826 6.50 9.11 -12.26
CA ARG A 826 6.53 8.74 -13.70
C ARG A 826 7.77 9.22 -14.41
N ASN A 827 8.37 10.31 -13.94
CA ASN A 827 9.61 10.81 -14.49
C ASN A 827 10.77 9.80 -14.35
N PHE A 828 10.65 8.84 -13.43
CA PHE A 828 11.73 7.95 -13.03
C PHE A 828 11.38 6.46 -13.21
N ILE A 829 10.23 6.12 -13.79
CA ILE A 829 9.92 4.74 -14.18
C ILE A 829 10.92 4.29 -15.25
N TRP A 830 11.47 3.08 -15.09
CA TRP A 830 12.57 2.51 -15.89
C TRP A 830 13.84 3.38 -15.93
N LEU A 831 14.11 4.15 -14.87
CA LEU A 831 15.36 4.87 -14.70
C LEU A 831 16.54 3.89 -14.57
N THR A 832 17.53 3.99 -15.46
CA THR A 832 18.80 3.27 -15.33
C THR A 832 19.87 4.17 -14.71
N PRO A 833 20.97 3.63 -14.15
CA PRO A 833 22.08 4.43 -13.66
C PRO A 833 22.59 5.45 -14.69
N GLU A 834 22.72 5.04 -15.95
CA GLU A 834 23.25 5.89 -17.03
C GLU A 834 22.32 7.07 -17.38
N LEU A 835 21.00 6.86 -17.33
CA LEU A 835 20.03 7.97 -17.47
C LEU A 835 20.01 8.83 -16.20
N GLY A 836 20.22 8.23 -15.03
CA GLY A 836 20.37 8.94 -13.76
C GLY A 836 21.51 9.96 -13.81
N ASP A 837 22.71 9.51 -14.20
CA ASP A 837 23.89 10.37 -14.38
C ASP A 837 23.63 11.51 -15.36
N TYR A 838 22.97 11.22 -16.48
CA TYR A 838 22.63 12.24 -17.48
C TYR A 838 21.68 13.30 -16.91
N LEU A 839 20.64 12.89 -16.18
CA LEU A 839 19.71 13.82 -15.54
C LEU A 839 20.38 14.59 -14.39
N ALA A 840 21.33 13.97 -13.67
CA ALA A 840 22.12 14.65 -12.67
C ALA A 840 22.97 15.78 -13.28
N ALA A 841 23.56 15.55 -14.45
CA ALA A 841 24.35 16.57 -15.14
C ALA A 841 23.48 17.68 -15.78
N ASN A 842 22.28 17.36 -16.27
CA ASN A 842 21.52 18.26 -17.15
C ASN A 842 20.17 18.77 -16.60
N ALA A 843 19.66 18.20 -15.50
CA ALA A 843 18.32 18.51 -14.98
C ALA A 843 18.20 18.50 -13.44
N THR A 844 19.31 18.42 -12.68
CA THR A 844 19.29 18.29 -11.21
C THR A 844 18.42 19.32 -10.50
N ALA A 845 18.48 20.60 -10.87
CA ALA A 845 17.67 21.64 -10.21
C ALA A 845 16.15 21.37 -10.37
N LYS A 846 15.72 20.88 -11.53
CA LYS A 846 14.32 20.53 -11.80
C LYS A 846 13.91 19.28 -11.03
N VAL A 847 14.78 18.28 -10.97
CA VAL A 847 14.58 17.04 -10.21
C VAL A 847 14.47 17.34 -8.71
N ASN A 848 15.39 18.13 -8.16
CA ASN A 848 15.36 18.57 -6.76
C ASN A 848 14.07 19.31 -6.42
N THR A 849 13.63 20.22 -7.28
CA THR A 849 12.36 20.93 -7.09
C THR A 849 11.18 19.96 -7.05
N ALA A 850 11.14 19.00 -7.97
CA ALA A 850 10.07 17.99 -8.04
C ALA A 850 10.07 17.07 -6.79
N LEU A 851 11.24 16.58 -6.38
CA LEU A 851 11.37 15.69 -5.22
C LEU A 851 11.12 16.41 -3.89
N ALA A 852 11.57 17.66 -3.73
CA ALA A 852 11.34 18.44 -2.52
C ALA A 852 9.85 18.74 -2.29
N GLU A 853 9.14 19.13 -3.35
CA GLU A 853 7.69 19.32 -3.29
C GLU A 853 6.97 18.01 -2.95
N TYR A 854 7.35 16.91 -3.60
CA TYR A 854 6.73 15.61 -3.36
C TYR A 854 7.01 15.09 -1.94
N GLN A 855 8.23 15.25 -1.42
CA GLN A 855 8.59 14.92 -0.04
C GLN A 855 7.82 15.75 0.98
N TYR A 856 7.61 17.05 0.73
CA TYR A 856 6.84 17.91 1.62
C TYR A 856 5.37 17.51 1.65
N LEU A 857 4.77 17.39 0.47
CA LEU A 857 3.34 17.14 0.31
C LEU A 857 2.92 15.71 0.64
N ASN A 858 3.82 14.75 0.47
CA ASN A 858 3.54 13.34 0.69
C ASN A 858 4.71 12.67 1.41
N GLN A 859 5.02 13.07 2.64
CA GLN A 859 6.10 12.49 3.47
C GLN A 859 6.01 10.96 3.66
N TYR A 860 4.96 10.32 3.15
CA TYR A 860 4.63 8.91 3.29
C TYR A 860 4.58 8.14 1.98
N TRP A 861 4.89 8.77 0.84
CA TRP A 861 4.83 8.10 -0.47
C TRP A 861 5.69 6.83 -0.53
N PHE A 862 6.76 6.78 0.27
CA PHE A 862 7.55 5.58 0.38
C PHE A 862 6.81 4.55 1.24
N VAL A 863 6.32 4.92 2.43
CA VAL A 863 5.66 4.06 3.45
C VAL A 863 4.18 3.76 3.23
N ASN A 864 3.63 4.10 2.08
CA ASN A 864 2.26 3.76 1.79
C ASN A 864 2.20 2.49 0.94
N ARG A 865 1.52 1.44 1.43
CA ARG A 865 1.18 0.28 0.59
C ARG A 865 0.03 0.69 -0.33
N PHE A 866 -0.08 0.06 -1.49
CA PHE A 866 -1.02 0.45 -2.56
C PHE A 866 -2.49 0.50 -2.11
N GLU A 867 -2.89 -0.16 -1.01
CA GLU A 867 -4.28 -0.21 -0.55
C GLU A 867 -4.84 1.11 -0.03
N ASN A 868 -4.04 2.13 0.29
CA ASN A 868 -4.61 3.42 0.69
C ASN A 868 -5.27 4.18 -0.48
N ASP A 869 -5.14 3.68 -1.71
CA ASP A 869 -5.84 4.15 -2.90
C ASP A 869 -7.00 3.21 -3.22
N MET A 870 -8.22 3.63 -2.85
CA MET A 870 -9.44 2.84 -2.98
C MET A 870 -10.44 3.60 -3.87
N GLY A 871 -10.54 3.26 -5.16
CA GLY A 871 -11.62 3.75 -6.04
C GLY A 871 -11.47 5.19 -6.54
N GLU A 872 -12.51 6.02 -6.41
CA GLU A 872 -12.60 7.39 -6.98
C GLU A 872 -11.61 8.41 -6.35
N SER A 873 -10.62 7.95 -5.58
CA SER A 873 -9.75 8.82 -4.79
C SER A 873 -8.30 8.43 -4.69
N GLY A 874 -7.49 9.18 -5.44
CA GLY A 874 -6.06 9.29 -5.21
C GLY A 874 -5.26 8.26 -6.00
N THR A 875 -4.27 8.74 -6.73
CA THR A 875 -3.44 7.98 -7.66
C THR A 875 -2.07 7.77 -7.04
N GLN A 876 -1.67 6.56 -6.70
CA GLN A 876 -0.28 6.15 -6.64
C GLN A 876 -0.08 4.72 -7.14
N THR A 877 0.67 4.66 -8.23
CA THR A 877 0.97 3.42 -8.92
C THR A 877 1.99 2.61 -8.14
N LEU A 878 1.92 1.29 -8.28
CA LEU A 878 2.93 0.32 -7.83
C LEU A 878 4.38 0.82 -8.02
N TYR A 879 4.64 1.53 -9.13
CA TYR A 879 5.97 1.99 -9.50
C TYR A 879 6.52 3.16 -8.67
N ASN A 880 5.66 3.89 -7.94
CA ASN A 880 6.06 5.18 -7.37
C ASN A 880 7.24 5.06 -6.42
N TYR A 881 7.17 4.08 -5.51
CA TYR A 881 8.23 3.82 -4.55
C TYR A 881 9.55 3.49 -5.24
N HIS A 882 9.55 2.53 -6.16
CA HIS A 882 10.76 2.11 -6.87
C HIS A 882 11.36 3.26 -7.69
N ALA A 883 10.54 3.95 -8.47
CA ALA A 883 10.98 5.03 -9.34
C ALA A 883 11.63 6.20 -8.55
N LEU A 884 11.02 6.61 -7.45
CA LEU A 884 11.55 7.68 -6.61
C LEU A 884 12.76 7.23 -5.77
N PHE A 885 12.81 5.96 -5.35
CA PHE A 885 13.98 5.38 -4.73
C PHE A 885 15.18 5.44 -5.69
N LEU A 886 15.00 5.03 -6.94
CA LEU A 886 16.05 5.12 -7.96
C LEU A 886 16.43 6.57 -8.28
N ALA A 887 15.49 7.52 -8.24
CA ALA A 887 15.82 8.94 -8.41
C ALA A 887 16.75 9.45 -7.30
N LYS A 888 16.49 9.06 -6.04
CA LYS A 888 17.38 9.35 -4.90
C LYS A 888 18.75 8.69 -5.07
N ALA A 889 18.78 7.44 -5.49
CA ALA A 889 20.03 6.69 -5.65
C ALA A 889 20.87 7.19 -6.84
N TYR A 890 20.29 7.31 -8.03
CA TYR A 890 21.04 7.53 -9.28
C TYR A 890 21.14 9.00 -9.70
N ILE A 891 20.19 9.86 -9.32
CA ILE A 891 20.21 11.29 -9.71
C ILE A 891 20.75 12.14 -8.57
N LEU A 892 20.20 11.96 -7.37
CA LEU A 892 20.63 12.73 -6.20
C LEU A 892 21.90 12.19 -5.55
N ASN A 893 22.27 10.95 -5.88
CA ASN A 893 23.43 10.26 -5.32
C ASN A 893 23.40 10.27 -3.77
N GLU A 894 22.23 9.99 -3.20
CA GLU A 894 22.06 9.93 -1.75
C GLU A 894 22.92 8.82 -1.15
N PRO A 895 23.52 9.04 0.03
CA PRO A 895 24.37 8.04 0.65
C PRO A 895 23.56 6.80 1.04
N ARG A 896 24.22 5.64 1.06
CA ARG A 896 23.64 4.35 1.42
C ARG A 896 22.85 4.42 2.74
N GLU A 897 23.36 5.11 3.75
CA GLU A 897 22.72 5.27 5.05
C GLU A 897 21.40 6.07 4.99
N GLU A 898 21.22 6.91 3.96
CA GLU A 898 19.95 7.58 3.68
C GLU A 898 19.00 6.63 2.95
N LEU A 899 19.47 5.91 1.92
CA LEU A 899 18.64 5.02 1.12
C LEU A 899 18.08 3.84 1.93
N ILE A 900 18.86 3.27 2.86
CA ILE A 900 18.45 2.13 3.69
C ILE A 900 17.17 2.41 4.47
N LYS A 901 16.95 3.68 4.87
CA LYS A 901 15.74 4.12 5.57
C LYS A 901 14.48 3.81 4.78
N TYR A 902 14.59 3.87 3.45
CA TYR A 902 13.45 3.67 2.56
C TYR A 902 13.35 2.23 2.07
N LEU A 903 14.37 1.38 2.23
CA LEU A 903 14.42 0.06 1.61
C LEU A 903 13.31 -0.88 2.11
N ASP A 904 13.12 -0.94 3.43
CA ASP A 904 12.21 -1.85 4.14
C ASP A 904 10.86 -1.21 4.42
N VAL A 905 10.34 -0.54 3.42
CA VAL A 905 9.11 0.24 3.50
C VAL A 905 7.99 -0.45 2.68
N PRO A 906 6.71 -0.34 3.08
CA PRO A 906 5.61 -1.24 2.68
C PRO A 906 5.16 -1.26 1.20
N ALA A 907 5.85 -0.65 0.25
CA ALA A 907 5.44 -0.74 -1.16
C ALA A 907 5.55 -2.16 -1.74
N PHE A 908 6.56 -2.94 -1.34
CA PHE A 908 6.78 -4.31 -1.81
C PHE A 908 7.18 -5.25 -0.67
N GLU A 909 6.74 -6.50 -0.74
CA GLU A 909 7.24 -7.55 0.15
C GLU A 909 8.73 -7.80 -0.14
N ARG A 910 9.49 -8.14 0.92
CA ARG A 910 10.85 -8.65 0.75
C ARG A 910 10.81 -9.87 -0.18
N GLY A 911 11.58 -9.81 -1.27
CA GLY A 911 11.65 -10.87 -2.28
C GLY A 911 11.01 -10.51 -3.62
N ASP A 912 10.36 -9.35 -3.69
CA ASP A 912 9.90 -8.75 -4.95
C ASP A 912 11.09 -8.21 -5.79
N LEU A 913 10.98 -8.23 -7.12
CA LEU A 913 12.08 -7.79 -8.00
C LEU A 913 12.39 -6.29 -7.87
N PHE A 914 11.43 -5.43 -7.52
CA PHE A 914 11.71 -4.01 -7.28
C PHE A 914 12.46 -3.80 -5.96
N TYR A 915 12.12 -4.59 -4.93
CA TYR A 915 12.90 -4.61 -3.70
C TYR A 915 14.35 -5.02 -3.98
N ILE A 916 14.57 -6.05 -4.79
CA ILE A 916 15.92 -6.49 -5.19
C ILE A 916 16.67 -5.39 -5.94
N GLN A 917 16.03 -4.70 -6.89
CA GLN A 917 16.66 -3.59 -7.60
C GLN A 917 17.02 -2.42 -6.68
N ASN A 918 16.13 -2.05 -5.75
CA ASN A 918 16.42 -1.00 -4.76
C ASN A 918 17.56 -1.42 -3.81
N LEU A 919 17.60 -2.70 -3.43
CA LEU A 919 18.68 -3.25 -2.60
C LEU A 919 20.03 -3.18 -3.32
N VAL A 920 20.07 -3.53 -4.62
CA VAL A 920 21.28 -3.37 -5.45
C VAL A 920 21.68 -1.89 -5.53
N ALA A 921 20.74 -0.98 -5.80
CA ALA A 921 21.03 0.45 -5.84
C ALA A 921 21.58 0.97 -4.50
N ALA A 922 21.08 0.49 -3.35
CA ALA A 922 21.61 0.82 -2.03
C ALA A 922 23.01 0.22 -1.77
N ILE A 923 23.28 -0.99 -2.28
CA ILE A 923 24.61 -1.61 -2.20
C ILE A 923 25.63 -0.78 -3.01
N GLU A 924 25.24 -0.32 -4.19
CA GLU A 924 26.11 0.45 -5.10
C GLU A 924 26.27 1.92 -4.69
N ALA A 925 25.34 2.48 -3.91
CA ALA A 925 25.40 3.85 -3.41
C ALA A 925 26.64 4.11 -2.52
N PRO A 926 27.19 5.35 -2.55
CA PRO A 926 28.33 5.74 -1.72
C PRO A 926 27.97 5.73 -0.23
N SER A 927 28.95 5.52 0.65
CA SER A 927 28.74 5.64 2.10
C SER A 927 28.98 7.06 2.63
N ASN A 928 28.41 7.38 3.79
CA ASN A 928 28.71 8.62 4.52
C ASN A 928 30.21 8.71 4.86
N GLY A 929 30.96 9.50 4.08
CA GLY A 929 32.40 9.68 4.25
C GLY A 929 33.25 9.22 3.08
N ASP A 930 32.66 8.55 2.08
CA ASP A 930 33.31 8.39 0.78
C ASP A 930 33.43 9.77 0.10
N PRO A 931 34.56 10.10 -0.56
CA PRO A 931 34.59 11.26 -1.45
C PRO A 931 33.45 11.08 -2.46
N THR A 932 32.66 12.14 -2.68
CA THR A 932 31.57 12.15 -3.66
C THR A 932 32.05 11.41 -4.91
N PRO A 933 31.43 10.27 -5.29
CA PRO A 933 31.94 9.48 -6.39
C PRO A 933 32.02 10.39 -7.62
N THR A 934 33.20 10.42 -8.23
CA THR A 934 33.38 11.11 -9.50
C THR A 934 32.48 10.39 -10.48
N VAL A 935 31.41 11.04 -10.93
CA VAL A 935 30.46 10.53 -11.93
C VAL A 935 31.29 9.85 -13.02
N THR A 936 31.20 8.52 -13.09
CA THR A 936 31.89 7.74 -14.12
C THR A 936 31.32 8.24 -15.43
N GLN A 937 32.16 8.88 -16.25
CA GLN A 937 31.73 9.58 -17.44
C GLN A 937 30.80 8.71 -18.29
N THR A 938 29.54 9.15 -18.42
CA THR A 938 28.70 8.87 -19.57
C THR A 938 29.53 9.15 -20.83
N PRO A 939 29.39 8.39 -21.94
CA PRO A 939 30.10 8.69 -23.17
C PRO A 939 29.97 10.18 -23.51
N THR A 940 31.11 10.83 -23.66
CA THR A 940 31.20 12.25 -23.99
C THR A 940 30.26 12.55 -25.15
N PRO A 941 29.37 13.55 -25.02
CA PRO A 941 28.63 14.07 -26.15
C PRO A 941 29.63 14.35 -27.27
N VAL A 942 29.36 13.85 -28.47
CA VAL A 942 30.24 14.06 -29.63
C VAL A 942 30.33 15.56 -29.88
N ASP A 943 31.53 16.13 -29.80
CA ASP A 943 31.79 17.52 -30.17
C ASP A 943 31.29 17.75 -31.60
N ILE A 944 30.46 18.78 -31.80
CA ILE A 944 29.96 19.15 -33.12
C ILE A 944 31.07 19.93 -33.82
N PRO A 945 31.62 19.46 -34.96
CA PRO A 945 32.67 20.20 -35.66
C PRO A 945 32.17 21.61 -36.04
N GLY A 946 32.82 22.64 -35.52
CA GLY A 946 32.41 24.04 -35.70
C GLY A 946 31.78 24.72 -34.48
N ASP A 947 31.47 23.98 -33.41
CA ASP A 947 30.97 24.53 -32.13
C ASP A 947 32.16 24.92 -31.23
N ALA A 948 32.47 26.20 -31.16
CA ALA A 948 33.59 26.72 -30.40
C ALA A 948 33.21 27.10 -28.97
N ASN A 949 31.95 27.42 -28.70
CA ASN A 949 31.53 27.82 -27.36
C ASN A 949 30.98 26.65 -26.51
N GLY A 950 30.80 25.48 -27.12
CA GLY A 950 30.33 24.25 -26.48
C GLY A 950 28.81 24.24 -26.19
N ASP A 951 28.04 25.11 -26.83
CA ASP A 951 26.58 25.26 -26.63
C ASP A 951 25.75 24.32 -27.52
N ARG A 952 26.41 23.50 -28.34
CA ARG A 952 25.86 22.54 -29.29
C ARG A 952 25.10 23.16 -30.45
N ARG A 953 25.44 24.38 -30.83
CA ARG A 953 25.05 25.04 -32.08
C ARG A 953 26.31 25.44 -32.82
N VAL A 954 26.21 25.53 -34.15
CA VAL A 954 27.26 26.11 -34.98
C VAL A 954 26.65 27.36 -35.57
N ASP A 955 26.88 28.48 -34.91
CA ASP A 955 26.24 29.75 -35.23
C ASP A 955 27.24 30.91 -35.30
N GLY A 956 26.73 32.14 -35.27
CA GLY A 956 27.55 33.34 -35.37
C GLY A 956 28.50 33.54 -34.18
N ALA A 957 28.22 32.96 -33.01
CA ALA A 957 29.10 33.03 -31.85
C ALA A 957 30.39 32.25 -32.09
N ASP A 958 30.30 31.07 -32.71
CA ASP A 958 31.46 30.23 -33.03
C ASP A 958 32.34 30.85 -34.10
N TYR A 959 31.71 31.52 -35.07
CA TYR A 959 32.44 32.31 -36.07
C TYR A 959 33.29 33.40 -35.43
N VAL A 960 32.76 34.10 -34.43
CA VAL A 960 33.50 35.16 -33.74
C VAL A 960 34.69 34.58 -32.98
N ILE A 961 34.54 33.40 -32.38
CA ILE A 961 35.64 32.70 -31.70
C ILE A 961 36.71 32.28 -32.71
N TRP A 962 36.35 31.65 -33.82
CA TRP A 962 37.27 31.34 -34.91
C TRP A 962 37.98 32.58 -35.45
N LEU A 963 37.23 33.64 -35.77
CA LEU A 963 37.78 34.87 -36.33
C LEU A 963 38.75 35.56 -35.37
N SER A 964 38.48 35.51 -34.06
CA SER A 964 39.34 36.08 -33.03
C SER A 964 40.69 35.37 -32.89
N HIS A 965 40.77 34.11 -33.34
CA HIS A 965 41.99 33.30 -33.30
C HIS A 965 42.59 33.05 -34.70
N PHE A 966 42.01 33.60 -35.77
CA PHE A 966 42.49 33.38 -37.13
C PHE A 966 43.97 33.74 -37.29
N SER A 967 44.75 32.84 -37.88
CA SER A 967 46.22 32.91 -38.03
C SER A 967 47.02 32.82 -36.72
N GLN A 968 46.42 32.31 -35.63
CA GLN A 968 47.13 32.02 -34.37
C GLN A 968 47.42 30.53 -34.22
N ASN A 969 48.53 30.22 -33.54
CA ASN A 969 48.91 28.85 -33.19
C ASN A 969 48.32 28.49 -31.82
N VAL A 970 47.05 28.10 -31.82
CA VAL A 970 46.28 27.68 -30.65
C VAL A 970 45.51 26.41 -31.02
N SER A 971 45.38 25.48 -30.07
CA SER A 971 44.77 24.18 -30.31
C SER A 971 43.39 24.05 -29.66
N GLY A 972 42.54 23.25 -30.29
CA GLY A 972 41.23 22.85 -29.78
C GLY A 972 40.06 23.71 -30.26
N ALA A 973 38.89 23.08 -30.34
CA ALA A 973 37.65 23.67 -30.87
C ALA A 973 37.23 24.96 -30.15
N SER A 974 37.52 25.08 -28.84
CA SER A 974 37.22 26.30 -28.07
C SER A 974 38.04 27.53 -28.48
N SER A 975 39.11 27.31 -29.25
CA SER A 975 39.94 28.36 -29.84
C SER A 975 39.63 28.56 -31.32
N GLY A 976 38.63 27.85 -31.88
CA GLY A 976 38.33 27.84 -33.31
C GLY A 976 39.21 26.93 -34.16
N ASP A 977 40.07 26.09 -33.56
CA ASP A 977 40.84 25.05 -34.26
C ASP A 977 39.98 23.77 -34.32
N PHE A 978 39.13 23.68 -35.34
CA PHE A 978 38.11 22.65 -35.47
C PHE A 978 38.64 21.36 -36.11
N ASN A 979 39.81 21.42 -36.79
CA ASN A 979 40.49 20.23 -37.29
C ASN A 979 41.61 19.72 -36.34
N ASN A 980 41.88 20.47 -35.27
CA ASN A 980 42.88 20.19 -34.24
C ASN A 980 44.31 20.05 -34.81
N ASP A 981 44.65 20.84 -35.84
CA ASP A 981 45.99 20.89 -36.43
C ASP A 981 46.95 21.88 -35.73
N GLY A 982 46.43 22.61 -34.73
CA GLY A 982 47.16 23.59 -33.94
C GLY A 982 47.30 24.96 -34.59
N VAL A 983 46.63 25.20 -35.72
CA VAL A 983 46.63 26.48 -36.45
C VAL A 983 45.23 26.84 -36.92
N VAL A 984 44.63 27.88 -36.33
CA VAL A 984 43.30 28.35 -36.74
C VAL A 984 43.39 29.05 -38.10
N ASN A 985 42.85 28.41 -39.14
CA ASN A 985 43.02 28.84 -40.52
C ASN A 985 41.75 28.66 -41.37
N GLY A 986 41.89 28.77 -42.69
CA GLY A 986 40.76 28.66 -43.63
C GLY A 986 40.12 27.27 -43.68
N ALA A 987 40.84 26.21 -43.28
CA ALA A 987 40.29 24.87 -43.15
C ALA A 987 39.25 24.80 -42.02
N ASP A 988 39.52 25.45 -40.88
CA ASP A 988 38.58 25.55 -39.76
C ASP A 988 37.34 26.36 -40.13
N TYR A 989 37.51 27.45 -40.90
CA TYR A 989 36.38 28.18 -41.44
C TYR A 989 35.46 27.32 -42.30
N VAL A 990 36.04 26.44 -43.14
CA VAL A 990 35.26 25.51 -43.96
C VAL A 990 34.52 24.51 -43.08
N ILE A 991 35.12 24.07 -41.97
CA ILE A 991 34.45 23.19 -41.00
C ILE A 991 33.29 23.91 -40.33
N TRP A 992 33.47 25.14 -39.83
CA TRP A 992 32.38 25.94 -39.28
C TRP A 992 31.28 26.18 -40.32
N LEU A 993 31.62 26.66 -41.52
CA LEU A 993 30.67 27.01 -42.56
C LEU A 993 29.86 25.80 -43.06
N THR A 994 30.49 24.62 -43.11
CA THR A 994 29.81 23.38 -43.52
C THR A 994 28.79 22.91 -42.48
N ASN A 995 28.99 23.29 -41.22
CA ASN A 995 28.11 22.90 -40.10
C ASN A 995 27.20 24.05 -39.62
N TYR A 996 27.36 25.27 -40.15
CA TYR A 996 26.56 26.45 -39.82
C TYR A 996 25.08 26.27 -40.20
N ASN A 997 24.18 26.36 -39.22
CA ASN A 997 22.75 26.08 -39.38
C ASN A 997 21.86 27.13 -38.71
#